data_AF-A0AA36J529-F1
#
_entry.id   AF-A0AA36J529-F1
#
_cell.length_a   1.000
_cell.length_b   1.000
_cell.length_c   1.000
_cell.angle_alpha   90.00
_cell.angle_beta   90.00
_cell.angle_gamma   90.00
#
_symmetry.space_group_name_H-M   'P 1'
#
loop_
_entity.id
_entity.type
_entity.pdbx_description
1 polymer ?
#
loop_
_entity_poly.entity_id
_entity_poly.type
_entity_poly.pdbx_seq_one_letter_code
_entity_poly.pdbx_strand_id
1 'polypeptide(L)'
;MEAALEFCSAFPECSSFHVTVLSQDKKQCLVNRQSLSPQAVRTSLHQWLSLSRVHVFVRPLLGRLVFLDLDAFAGSWDTLIRLRPRVVAETSAGHFQAWYVVPNNLASKTALWVQQQLTQALGADKAACSGQQQGRLPGSCNCKPGKSHQVRIVHRSTHDLDEAVFLQLVPQVRLVVQGSHLQAKPTPQPAGITVDRSAADWRMACTYFEKNPGATEQDAKRDLASQWQATRPNQDYYVDLTVKKAAEKVAGRSEKVPPIAPPALEKPADPVQRSLDLIDKESVQHLIEAALDSRFPRAAEVSKTCSQCSQELFRAAYTVGQFASQTPICKTCQPVDERLTKRTLATKTCSGCHQTLPRDNFTDTQWRAGAASKCKSCTARGAVAAKIHTKECRTCHEIKAKELFSVTQWEMPKIKGSSCRRCSDQTAIKRQNEFSEEVSVKRRAVVEEVGASPWQTQDPAEAKRWLLQAPLEALPSSLAETRPLEKCIRPPHKRTRDSQQGLVSGLVGPGGFRQGRFRVRRSFSHLLLKLSMQGFWFPGPNIVGVNLQSLQATHAVGNRPEWWKWGMKLDDSQIPVQQKIMMLQASHQDQMHLGGREGMVRALHDEGKRWLNMDLDAAYVLRHCSHCLATSTRGVAEPAPRHLPRPMAAGDILGVDLKKVVPPDGAPWVMLLLVDFATNRLWAFDMDVDKLLGLE
;
A
#
# COMPACT_ATOMS: atom_id res chain seq x y z
N MET A 1 -5.62 -32.65 -21.65
CA MET A 1 -4.56 -31.79 -22.20
C MET A 1 -5.15 -30.68 -23.06
N GLU A 2 -5.96 -31.02 -24.06
CA GLU A 2 -6.63 -30.06 -24.96
C GLU A 2 -7.32 -28.90 -24.24
N ALA A 3 -8.22 -29.18 -23.27
CA ALA A 3 -8.89 -28.12 -22.49
C ALA A 3 -7.93 -27.15 -21.78
N ALA A 4 -6.74 -27.60 -21.32
CA ALA A 4 -5.75 -26.72 -20.71
C ALA A 4 -5.09 -25.81 -21.75
N LEU A 5 -4.85 -26.32 -22.96
CA LEU A 5 -4.32 -25.55 -24.08
C LEU A 5 -5.35 -24.52 -24.56
N GLU A 6 -6.62 -24.92 -24.66
CA GLU A 6 -7.73 -24.02 -24.97
C GLU A 6 -7.86 -22.90 -23.93
N PHE A 7 -7.76 -23.23 -22.64
CA PHE A 7 -7.73 -22.23 -21.57
C PHE A 7 -6.62 -21.20 -21.79
N CYS A 8 -5.39 -21.66 -22.07
CA CYS A 8 -4.27 -20.74 -22.31
C CYS A 8 -4.52 -19.88 -23.56
N SER A 9 -5.11 -20.45 -24.62
CA SER A 9 -5.40 -19.73 -25.86
C SER A 9 -6.50 -18.67 -25.73
N ALA A 10 -7.35 -18.75 -24.71
CA ALA A 10 -8.38 -17.75 -24.44
C ALA A 10 -7.80 -16.42 -23.91
N PHE A 11 -6.51 -16.39 -23.55
CA PHE A 11 -5.79 -15.21 -23.07
C PHE A 11 -4.53 -14.95 -23.92
N PRO A 12 -4.66 -14.65 -25.22
CA PRO A 12 -3.52 -14.43 -26.12
C PRO A 12 -2.61 -13.28 -25.69
N GLU A 13 -3.13 -12.29 -24.97
CA GLU A 13 -2.38 -11.16 -24.42
C GLU A 13 -1.58 -11.49 -23.14
N CYS A 14 -1.74 -12.70 -22.59
CA CYS A 14 -1.14 -13.08 -21.32
C CYS A 14 0.30 -13.56 -21.52
N SER A 15 1.27 -12.78 -21.03
CA SER A 15 2.70 -13.13 -21.07
C SER A 15 3.08 -14.21 -20.06
N SER A 16 2.30 -14.37 -18.98
CA SER A 16 2.65 -15.26 -17.88
C SER A 16 1.45 -15.78 -17.08
N PHE A 17 1.57 -16.99 -16.54
CA PHE A 17 0.56 -17.64 -15.71
C PHE A 17 1.13 -17.98 -14.33
N HIS A 18 0.32 -17.84 -13.29
CA HIS A 18 0.58 -18.46 -11.99
C HIS A 18 -0.04 -19.85 -11.99
N VAL A 19 0.77 -20.87 -11.75
CA VAL A 19 0.32 -22.27 -11.62
C VAL A 19 0.67 -22.78 -10.23
N THR A 20 -0.30 -23.42 -9.57
CA THR A 20 -0.09 -24.10 -8.29
C THR A 20 -0.62 -25.54 -8.36
N VAL A 21 0.21 -26.51 -7.99
CA VAL A 21 -0.16 -27.92 -7.88
C VAL A 21 -0.11 -28.32 -6.41
N LEU A 22 -1.26 -28.69 -5.85
CA LEU A 22 -1.40 -29.11 -4.47
C LEU A 22 -1.75 -30.60 -4.38
N SER A 23 -1.33 -31.26 -3.31
CA SER A 23 -1.85 -32.58 -2.95
C SER A 23 -3.38 -32.56 -2.76
N GLN A 24 -4.02 -33.73 -2.83
CA GLN A 24 -5.46 -33.88 -2.63
C GLN A 24 -5.99 -33.27 -1.32
N ASP A 25 -5.23 -33.39 -0.23
CA ASP A 25 -5.56 -32.82 1.08
C ASP A 25 -5.17 -31.34 1.21
N LYS A 26 -4.59 -30.75 0.15
CA LYS A 26 -4.05 -29.39 0.07
C LYS A 26 -2.96 -29.07 1.11
N LYS A 27 -2.39 -30.07 1.79
CA LYS A 27 -1.35 -29.86 2.80
C LYS A 27 0.04 -29.68 2.21
N GLN A 28 0.29 -30.24 1.03
CA GLN A 28 1.57 -30.14 0.34
C GLN A 28 1.43 -29.38 -0.96
N CYS A 29 2.31 -28.39 -1.14
CA CYS A 29 2.47 -27.68 -2.39
C CYS A 29 3.59 -28.34 -3.20
N LEU A 30 3.23 -29.07 -4.25
CA LEU A 30 4.18 -29.80 -5.10
C LEU A 30 4.85 -28.88 -6.13
N VAL A 31 4.07 -27.92 -6.65
CA VAL A 31 4.54 -26.91 -7.59
C VAL A 31 3.90 -25.58 -7.22
N ASN A 32 4.71 -24.53 -7.09
CA ASN A 32 4.24 -23.15 -7.02
C ASN A 32 5.12 -22.30 -7.93
N ARG A 33 4.59 -21.94 -9.09
CA ARG A 33 5.30 -21.11 -10.06
C ARG A 33 4.50 -19.85 -10.27
N GLN A 34 4.96 -18.76 -9.66
CA GLN A 34 4.23 -17.48 -9.62
C GLN A 34 4.18 -16.78 -10.97
N SER A 35 5.11 -17.08 -11.88
CA SER A 35 5.13 -16.58 -13.25
C SER A 35 5.74 -17.65 -14.16
N LEU A 36 4.97 -18.10 -15.16
CA LEU A 36 5.41 -19.01 -16.21
C LEU A 36 4.92 -18.51 -17.55
N SER A 37 5.81 -18.45 -18.55
CA SER A 37 5.40 -18.13 -19.91
C SER A 37 4.37 -19.16 -20.45
N PRO A 38 3.51 -18.78 -21.40
CA PRO A 38 2.57 -19.70 -22.06
C PRO A 38 3.27 -20.96 -22.57
N GLN A 39 4.49 -20.83 -23.13
CA GLN A 39 5.25 -21.96 -23.62
C GLN A 39 5.74 -22.87 -22.48
N ALA A 40 6.21 -22.31 -21.37
CA ALA A 40 6.62 -23.08 -20.20
C ALA A 40 5.43 -23.85 -19.58
N VAL A 41 4.24 -23.23 -19.56
CA VAL A 41 2.99 -23.91 -19.17
C VAL A 41 2.76 -25.10 -20.11
N ARG A 42 2.72 -24.89 -21.44
CA ARG A 42 2.47 -25.95 -22.43
C ARG A 42 3.40 -27.16 -22.26
N THR A 43 4.70 -26.92 -22.13
CA THR A 43 5.69 -28.00 -21.95
C THR A 43 5.48 -28.79 -20.66
N SER A 44 5.01 -28.13 -19.60
CA SER A 44 4.84 -28.74 -18.28
C SER A 44 3.46 -29.39 -18.07
N LEU A 45 2.47 -29.07 -18.92
CA LEU A 45 1.09 -29.56 -18.79
C LEU A 45 1.00 -31.08 -18.73
N HIS A 46 1.74 -31.79 -19.59
CA HIS A 46 1.70 -33.26 -19.61
C HIS A 46 2.13 -33.85 -18.26
N GLN A 47 3.20 -33.30 -17.66
CA GLN A 47 3.70 -33.72 -16.37
C GLN A 47 2.68 -33.43 -15.25
N TRP A 48 2.06 -32.25 -15.23
CA TRP A 48 1.13 -31.91 -14.15
C TRP A 48 -0.20 -32.65 -14.25
N LEU A 49 -0.70 -32.88 -15.47
CA LEU A 49 -1.96 -33.58 -15.70
C LEU A 49 -1.84 -35.11 -15.52
N SER A 50 -0.63 -35.67 -15.57
CA SER A 50 -0.39 -37.09 -15.30
C SER A 50 -0.27 -37.42 -13.80
N LEU A 51 -0.09 -36.40 -12.94
CA LEU A 51 -0.06 -36.59 -11.49
C LEU A 51 -1.43 -37.02 -10.98
N SER A 52 -1.47 -38.16 -10.29
CA SER A 52 -2.68 -38.63 -9.60
C SER A 52 -2.89 -37.89 -8.28
N ARG A 53 -4.15 -37.68 -7.88
CA ARG A 53 -4.52 -37.12 -6.56
C ARG A 53 -3.93 -35.74 -6.27
N VAL A 54 -3.90 -34.87 -7.29
CA VAL A 54 -3.48 -33.48 -7.14
C VAL A 54 -4.56 -32.52 -7.63
N HIS A 55 -4.56 -31.32 -7.06
CA HIS A 55 -5.29 -30.19 -7.58
C HIS A 55 -4.36 -29.29 -8.39
N VAL A 56 -4.75 -28.96 -9.62
CA VAL A 56 -4.03 -27.99 -10.44
C VAL A 56 -4.83 -26.70 -10.55
N PHE A 57 -4.24 -25.61 -10.06
CA PHE A 57 -4.79 -24.27 -10.12
C PHE A 57 -3.99 -23.43 -11.10
N VAL A 58 -4.67 -22.48 -11.75
CA VAL A 58 -4.09 -21.58 -12.74
C VAL A 58 -4.72 -20.18 -12.62
N ARG A 59 -3.90 -19.17 -12.88
CA ARG A 59 -4.35 -17.79 -13.04
C ARG A 59 -3.54 -17.12 -14.16
N PRO A 60 -4.18 -16.57 -15.21
CA PRO A 60 -3.55 -15.64 -16.12
C PRO A 60 -3.07 -14.39 -15.36
N LEU A 61 -1.82 -13.98 -15.50
CA LEU A 61 -1.28 -12.79 -14.83
C LEU A 61 -1.60 -11.53 -15.62
N LEU A 62 -2.88 -11.19 -15.69
CA LEU A 62 -3.38 -9.96 -16.27
C LEU A 62 -3.90 -9.05 -15.16
N GLY A 63 -3.42 -7.81 -15.11
CA GLY A 63 -3.91 -6.80 -14.16
C GLY A 63 -5.40 -6.47 -14.33
N ARG A 64 -5.97 -6.84 -15.49
CA ARG A 64 -7.37 -6.65 -15.90
C ARG A 64 -8.25 -7.90 -15.70
N LEU A 65 -7.71 -8.97 -15.11
CA LEU A 65 -8.43 -10.23 -14.94
C LEU A 65 -9.49 -10.11 -13.84
N VAL A 66 -10.70 -10.58 -14.14
CA VAL A 66 -11.78 -10.82 -13.17
C VAL A 66 -12.02 -12.32 -13.07
N PHE A 67 -12.01 -12.86 -11.86
CA PHE A 67 -12.28 -14.27 -11.59
C PHE A 67 -13.50 -14.41 -10.68
N LEU A 68 -14.43 -15.30 -11.05
CA LEU A 68 -15.63 -15.62 -10.26
C LEU A 68 -15.68 -17.13 -9.99
N ASP A 69 -15.91 -17.50 -8.73
CA ASP A 69 -16.20 -18.87 -8.31
C ASP A 69 -17.71 -19.02 -8.15
N LEU A 70 -18.33 -19.73 -9.08
CA LEU A 70 -19.78 -19.80 -9.29
C LEU A 70 -20.34 -21.14 -8.78
N ASP A 71 -19.88 -21.56 -7.59
CA ASP A 71 -20.28 -22.82 -6.93
C ASP A 71 -21.77 -22.86 -6.52
N ALA A 72 -22.49 -21.74 -6.60
CA ALA A 72 -23.93 -21.64 -6.35
C ALA A 72 -24.61 -20.63 -7.30
N PHE A 73 -24.26 -20.70 -8.59
CA PHE A 73 -24.78 -19.75 -9.58
C PHE A 73 -26.32 -19.79 -9.65
N ALA A 74 -26.95 -18.72 -9.19
CA ALA A 74 -28.41 -18.54 -9.22
C ALA A 74 -28.89 -17.71 -10.43
N GLY A 75 -27.95 -17.20 -11.24
CA GLY A 75 -28.26 -16.38 -12.41
C GLY A 75 -28.65 -17.19 -13.64
N SER A 76 -29.02 -16.48 -14.72
CA SER A 76 -29.30 -17.13 -16.00
C SER A 76 -28.02 -17.36 -16.80
N TRP A 77 -27.94 -18.50 -17.50
CA TRP A 77 -26.81 -18.78 -18.39
C TRP A 77 -26.69 -17.75 -19.51
N ASP A 78 -27.81 -17.28 -20.06
CA ASP A 78 -27.83 -16.22 -21.09
C ASP A 78 -27.15 -14.94 -20.59
N THR A 79 -27.46 -14.50 -19.37
CA THR A 79 -26.80 -13.36 -18.73
C THR A 79 -25.30 -13.57 -18.59
N LEU A 80 -24.89 -14.76 -18.12
CA LEU A 80 -23.48 -15.09 -17.92
C LEU A 80 -22.69 -15.06 -19.24
N ILE A 81 -23.25 -15.59 -20.33
CA ILE A 81 -22.61 -15.60 -21.66
C ILE A 81 -22.59 -14.20 -22.28
N ARG A 82 -23.66 -13.40 -22.12
CA ARG A 82 -23.73 -12.03 -22.65
C ARG A 82 -22.67 -11.11 -22.05
N LEU A 83 -22.20 -11.38 -20.83
CA LEU A 83 -21.05 -10.68 -20.24
C LEU A 83 -19.71 -10.99 -20.93
N ARG A 84 -19.69 -11.94 -21.87
CA ARG A 84 -18.51 -12.38 -22.64
C ARG A 84 -17.36 -12.89 -21.77
N PRO A 85 -17.58 -13.93 -20.93
CA PRO A 85 -16.48 -14.58 -20.23
C PRO A 85 -15.49 -15.16 -21.23
N ARG A 86 -14.19 -14.96 -20.99
CA ARG A 86 -13.12 -15.60 -21.77
C ARG A 86 -13.19 -17.11 -21.64
N VAL A 87 -13.42 -17.58 -20.41
CA VAL A 87 -13.63 -18.99 -20.12
C VAL A 87 -14.72 -19.11 -19.07
N VAL A 88 -15.62 -20.08 -19.27
CA VAL A 88 -16.37 -20.68 -18.16
C VAL A 88 -16.01 -22.16 -18.10
N ALA A 89 -15.63 -22.63 -16.92
CA ALA A 89 -15.26 -24.03 -16.69
C ALA A 89 -16.15 -24.65 -15.61
N GLU A 90 -16.66 -25.83 -15.88
CA GLU A 90 -17.35 -26.66 -14.88
C GLU A 90 -16.30 -27.40 -14.04
N THR A 91 -16.27 -27.14 -12.73
CA THR A 91 -15.30 -27.73 -11.79
C THR A 91 -15.81 -29.01 -11.12
N SER A 92 -17.13 -29.14 -11.04
CA SER A 92 -17.87 -30.33 -10.70
C SER A 92 -19.31 -30.15 -11.16
N ALA A 93 -20.11 -31.22 -11.20
CA ALA A 93 -21.49 -31.16 -11.70
C ALA A 93 -22.28 -29.97 -11.11
N GLY A 94 -22.66 -29.01 -11.96
CA GLY A 94 -23.42 -27.82 -11.58
C GLY A 94 -22.63 -26.71 -10.89
N HIS A 95 -21.30 -26.81 -10.82
CA HIS A 95 -20.43 -25.83 -10.18
C HIS A 95 -19.44 -25.25 -11.20
N PHE A 96 -19.45 -23.93 -11.36
CA PHE A 96 -18.71 -23.27 -12.44
C PHE A 96 -17.66 -22.29 -11.93
N GLN A 97 -16.71 -21.95 -12.78
CA GLN A 97 -15.76 -20.85 -12.59
C GLN A 97 -15.72 -20.03 -13.88
N ALA A 98 -15.69 -18.71 -13.75
CA ALA A 98 -15.65 -17.81 -14.91
C ALA A 98 -14.48 -16.84 -14.82
N TRP A 99 -13.83 -16.63 -15.96
CA TRP A 99 -12.75 -15.66 -16.12
C TRP A 99 -13.15 -14.63 -17.15
N TYR A 100 -12.98 -13.35 -16.82
CA TYR A 100 -13.21 -12.22 -17.71
C TYR A 100 -11.95 -11.37 -17.79
N VAL A 101 -11.83 -10.62 -18.88
CA VAL A 101 -10.80 -9.59 -19.04
C VAL A 101 -11.52 -8.27 -19.24
N VAL A 102 -11.24 -7.31 -18.37
CA VAL A 102 -11.78 -5.94 -18.50
C VAL A 102 -11.07 -5.24 -19.66
N PRO A 103 -11.77 -4.47 -20.52
CA PRO A 103 -11.18 -3.71 -21.63
C PRO A 103 -9.91 -2.89 -21.28
N ASN A 104 -8.99 -2.76 -22.24
CA ASN A 104 -7.66 -2.13 -22.07
C ASN A 104 -7.70 -0.65 -21.67
N ASN A 105 -8.81 0.04 -21.93
CA ASN A 105 -9.00 1.46 -21.58
C ASN A 105 -9.27 1.68 -20.08
N LEU A 106 -9.42 0.63 -19.28
CA LEU A 106 -9.74 0.72 -17.85
C LEU A 106 -8.54 0.32 -16.97
N ALA A 107 -8.34 1.04 -15.86
CA ALA A 107 -7.23 0.78 -14.94
C ALA A 107 -7.33 -0.59 -14.24
N SER A 108 -6.19 -1.17 -13.84
CA SER A 108 -6.15 -2.48 -13.13
C SER A 108 -6.95 -2.49 -11.81
N LYS A 109 -7.10 -1.36 -11.13
CA LYS A 109 -7.93 -1.25 -9.92
C LYS A 109 -9.41 -1.48 -10.24
N THR A 110 -9.85 -1.17 -11.46
CA THR A 110 -11.21 -1.38 -11.94
C THR A 110 -11.57 -2.86 -11.98
N ALA A 111 -10.63 -3.76 -12.28
CA ALA A 111 -10.90 -5.19 -12.33
C ALA A 111 -11.36 -5.76 -10.97
N LEU A 112 -10.71 -5.38 -9.86
CA LEU A 112 -11.15 -5.82 -8.53
C LEU A 112 -12.54 -5.29 -8.18
N TRP A 113 -12.83 -4.03 -8.54
CA TRP A 113 -14.16 -3.46 -8.34
C TRP A 113 -15.23 -4.17 -9.19
N VAL A 114 -14.97 -4.42 -10.48
CA VAL A 114 -15.85 -5.22 -11.36
C VAL A 114 -16.06 -6.61 -10.78
N GLN A 115 -15.01 -7.26 -10.28
CA GLN A 115 -15.10 -8.56 -9.63
C GLN A 115 -16.03 -8.53 -8.41
N GLN A 116 -15.94 -7.50 -7.57
CA GLN A 116 -16.83 -7.34 -6.41
C GLN A 116 -18.29 -7.16 -6.84
N GLN A 117 -18.55 -6.33 -7.85
CA GLN A 117 -19.90 -6.09 -8.36
C GLN A 117 -20.50 -7.35 -8.99
N LEU A 118 -19.74 -8.05 -9.83
CA LEU A 118 -20.19 -9.31 -10.43
C LEU A 118 -20.35 -10.43 -9.40
N THR A 119 -19.49 -10.49 -8.38
CA THR A 119 -19.64 -11.44 -7.27
C THR A 119 -20.98 -11.24 -6.59
N GLN A 120 -21.36 -9.99 -6.34
CA GLN A 120 -22.66 -9.66 -5.75
C GLN A 120 -23.82 -9.94 -6.71
N ALA A 121 -23.74 -9.49 -7.97
CA ALA A 121 -24.81 -9.59 -8.94
C ALA A 121 -25.12 -11.04 -9.36
N LEU A 122 -24.09 -11.89 -9.44
CA LEU A 122 -24.21 -13.28 -9.90
C LEU A 122 -24.23 -14.30 -8.75
N GLY A 123 -24.15 -13.84 -7.49
CA GLY A 123 -24.11 -14.71 -6.31
C GLY A 123 -22.86 -15.59 -6.25
N ALA A 124 -21.70 -15.11 -6.73
CA ALA A 124 -20.45 -15.84 -6.66
C ALA A 124 -19.90 -15.90 -5.22
N ASP A 125 -18.97 -16.81 -4.95
CA ASP A 125 -18.34 -16.92 -3.63
C ASP A 125 -17.52 -15.65 -3.30
N LYS A 126 -17.94 -14.96 -2.23
CA LYS A 126 -17.25 -13.75 -1.72
C LYS A 126 -15.83 -14.04 -1.25
N ALA A 127 -15.55 -15.25 -0.76
CA ALA A 127 -14.20 -15.63 -0.34
C ALA A 127 -13.22 -15.73 -1.52
N ALA A 128 -13.74 -15.99 -2.72
CA ALA A 128 -12.97 -16.01 -3.96
C ALA A 128 -12.78 -14.61 -4.59
N CYS A 129 -13.40 -13.56 -4.04
CA CYS A 129 -13.31 -12.19 -4.54
C CYS A 129 -11.97 -11.52 -4.17
N SER A 130 -10.88 -12.00 -4.77
CA SER A 130 -9.51 -11.49 -4.58
C SER A 130 -8.77 -11.33 -5.90
N GLY A 131 -7.97 -10.27 -6.00
CA GLY A 131 -7.06 -10.00 -7.12
C GLY A 131 -5.90 -10.98 -7.24
N GLN A 132 -5.78 -11.99 -6.37
CA GLN A 132 -4.78 -13.07 -6.48
C GLN A 132 -5.42 -14.47 -6.53
N GLN A 133 -6.75 -14.55 -6.58
CA GLN A 133 -7.47 -15.82 -6.61
C GLN A 133 -7.11 -16.65 -7.87
N GLN A 134 -6.83 -17.93 -7.69
CA GLN A 134 -6.62 -18.88 -8.79
C GLN A 134 -7.88 -19.73 -8.98
N GLY A 135 -8.20 -20.07 -10.23
CA GLY A 135 -9.22 -21.05 -10.55
C GLY A 135 -8.60 -22.42 -10.85
N ARG A 136 -9.42 -23.43 -11.07
CA ARG A 136 -8.94 -24.76 -11.45
C ARG A 136 -8.56 -24.79 -12.91
N LEU A 137 -7.45 -25.44 -13.24
CA LEU A 137 -7.00 -25.61 -14.61
C LEU A 137 -7.94 -26.58 -15.35
N PRO A 138 -8.57 -26.18 -16.47
CA PRO A 138 -9.34 -27.11 -17.28
C PRO A 138 -8.52 -28.30 -17.78
N GLY A 139 -9.13 -29.47 -17.83
CA GLY A 139 -8.47 -30.75 -18.11
C GLY A 139 -7.86 -31.45 -16.90
N SER A 140 -7.67 -30.75 -15.77
CA SER A 140 -7.23 -31.36 -14.50
C SER A 140 -8.39 -32.03 -13.74
N CYS A 141 -8.08 -32.91 -12.78
CA CYS A 141 -9.10 -33.56 -11.95
C CYS A 141 -9.36 -32.79 -10.64
N ASN A 142 -10.63 -32.58 -10.31
CA ASN A 142 -11.04 -32.09 -9.01
C ASN A 142 -11.07 -33.24 -7.99
N CYS A 143 -9.95 -33.44 -7.30
CA CYS A 143 -9.78 -34.50 -6.30
C CYS A 143 -10.47 -34.24 -4.94
N LYS A 144 -11.38 -33.26 -4.82
CA LYS A 144 -12.12 -33.04 -3.57
C LYS A 144 -12.91 -34.34 -3.28
N PRO A 145 -12.96 -34.81 -2.03
CA PRO A 145 -13.70 -36.03 -1.69
C PRO A 145 -15.13 -35.98 -2.26
N GLY A 146 -15.54 -37.02 -2.98
CA GLY A 146 -16.87 -37.14 -3.60
C GLY A 146 -17.10 -36.35 -4.88
N LYS A 147 -16.13 -35.56 -5.37
CA LYS A 147 -16.30 -34.80 -6.63
C LYS A 147 -15.69 -35.51 -7.84
N SER A 148 -14.45 -35.99 -7.75
CA SER A 148 -13.70 -36.74 -8.80
C SER A 148 -14.04 -36.35 -10.24
N HIS A 149 -14.13 -35.04 -10.50
CA HIS A 149 -14.65 -34.50 -11.75
C HIS A 149 -13.52 -33.89 -12.56
N GLN A 150 -13.41 -34.24 -13.85
CA GLN A 150 -12.48 -33.57 -14.74
C GLN A 150 -13.01 -32.18 -15.06
N VAL A 151 -12.23 -31.14 -14.77
CA VAL A 151 -12.64 -29.75 -15.03
C VAL A 151 -12.78 -29.56 -16.54
N ARG A 152 -13.95 -29.13 -17.01
CA ARG A 152 -14.28 -29.01 -18.44
C ARG A 152 -14.58 -27.56 -18.80
N ILE A 153 -14.15 -27.11 -19.98
CA ILE A 153 -14.58 -25.83 -20.52
C ILE A 153 -15.99 -25.99 -21.08
N VAL A 154 -16.92 -25.14 -20.64
CA VAL A 154 -18.31 -25.10 -21.13
C VAL A 154 -18.56 -23.89 -22.04
N HIS A 155 -17.76 -22.84 -21.90
CA HIS A 155 -17.76 -21.69 -22.79
C HIS A 155 -16.35 -21.15 -22.97
N ARG A 156 -16.02 -20.70 -24.18
CA ARG A 156 -14.77 -20.00 -24.48
C ARG A 156 -15.01 -18.82 -25.41
N SER A 157 -14.22 -17.76 -25.23
CA SER A 157 -14.22 -16.56 -26.04
C SER A 157 -12.86 -15.86 -25.92
N THR A 158 -12.52 -15.02 -26.89
CA THR A 158 -11.38 -14.09 -26.84
C THR A 158 -11.83 -12.63 -26.73
N HIS A 159 -13.10 -12.39 -26.43
CA HIS A 159 -13.65 -11.05 -26.27
C HIS A 159 -13.48 -10.55 -24.84
N ASP A 160 -13.21 -9.27 -24.69
CA ASP A 160 -13.27 -8.61 -23.38
C ASP A 160 -14.70 -8.56 -22.85
N LEU A 161 -14.81 -8.35 -21.54
CA LEU A 161 -16.08 -8.18 -20.83
C LEU A 161 -16.92 -7.09 -21.50
N ASP A 162 -18.20 -7.39 -21.74
CA ASP A 162 -19.13 -6.44 -22.33
C ASP A 162 -19.59 -5.43 -21.28
N GLU A 163 -19.07 -4.20 -21.38
CA GLU A 163 -19.34 -3.11 -20.43
C GLU A 163 -20.83 -2.75 -20.39
N ALA A 164 -21.53 -2.75 -21.52
CA ALA A 164 -22.93 -2.38 -21.58
C ALA A 164 -23.79 -3.41 -20.83
N VAL A 165 -23.50 -4.71 -21.01
CA VAL A 165 -24.19 -5.78 -20.28
C VAL A 165 -23.84 -5.73 -18.78
N PHE A 166 -22.58 -5.48 -18.44
CA PHE A 166 -22.16 -5.31 -17.05
C PHE A 166 -22.91 -4.17 -16.34
N LEU A 167 -23.01 -3.00 -16.98
CA LEU A 167 -23.71 -1.83 -16.42
C LEU A 167 -25.23 -2.05 -16.27
N GLN A 168 -25.82 -3.00 -17.01
CA GLN A 168 -27.22 -3.41 -16.81
C GLN A 168 -27.40 -4.32 -15.58
N LEU A 169 -26.37 -5.08 -15.18
CA LEU A 169 -26.43 -5.99 -14.03
C LEU A 169 -26.08 -5.32 -12.71
N VAL A 170 -25.22 -4.32 -12.75
CA VAL A 170 -24.79 -3.62 -11.55
C VAL A 170 -25.79 -2.50 -11.23
N PRO A 171 -26.29 -2.40 -9.99
CA PRO A 171 -27.18 -1.30 -9.62
C PRO A 171 -26.48 0.03 -9.89
N GLN A 172 -27.07 0.85 -10.75
CA GLN A 172 -26.58 2.20 -11.00
C GLN A 172 -26.60 2.97 -9.67
N VAL A 173 -25.43 3.48 -9.28
CA VAL A 173 -25.31 4.38 -8.13
C VAL A 173 -26.00 5.68 -8.50
N ARG A 174 -27.28 5.81 -8.17
CA ARG A 174 -28.03 7.05 -8.33
C ARG A 174 -27.67 7.96 -7.17
N LEU A 175 -27.06 9.10 -7.44
CA LEU A 175 -26.94 10.17 -6.45
C LEU A 175 -28.31 10.83 -6.31
N VAL A 176 -28.79 11.00 -5.09
CA VAL A 176 -30.01 11.75 -4.77
C VAL A 176 -29.59 13.01 -4.03
N VAL A 177 -30.09 14.14 -4.49
CA VAL A 177 -29.96 15.41 -3.80
C VAL A 177 -31.00 15.43 -2.68
N GLN A 178 -30.55 15.40 -1.42
CA GLN A 178 -31.41 15.64 -0.25
C GLN A 178 -31.03 16.99 0.37
N GLY A 179 -31.88 17.99 0.16
CA GLY A 179 -31.57 19.37 0.54
C GLY A 179 -30.35 19.89 -0.23
N SER A 180 -29.33 20.39 0.48
CA SER A 180 -28.06 20.88 -0.09
C SER A 180 -26.94 19.82 -0.13
N HIS A 181 -27.27 18.54 0.06
CA HIS A 181 -26.30 17.44 0.09
C HIS A 181 -26.58 16.41 -1.00
N LEU A 182 -25.57 16.11 -1.81
CA LEU A 182 -25.54 14.92 -2.67
C LEU A 182 -25.27 13.72 -1.77
N GLN A 183 -26.27 12.85 -1.60
CA GLN A 183 -26.10 11.55 -0.97
C GLN A 183 -26.26 10.46 -2.03
N ALA A 184 -25.42 9.42 -1.98
CA ALA A 184 -25.73 8.22 -2.74
C ALA A 184 -27.09 7.70 -2.27
N LYS A 185 -28.04 7.51 -3.20
CA LYS A 185 -29.32 6.89 -2.86
C LYS A 185 -28.99 5.58 -2.16
N PRO A 186 -29.45 5.36 -0.91
CA PRO A 186 -29.19 4.10 -0.24
C PRO A 186 -29.67 2.97 -1.15
N THR A 187 -28.72 2.13 -1.59
CA THR A 187 -29.03 1.01 -2.48
C THR A 187 -30.10 0.17 -1.79
N PRO A 188 -31.27 -0.08 -2.41
CA PRO A 188 -32.24 -1.00 -1.85
C PRO A 188 -31.51 -2.32 -1.60
N GLN A 189 -31.40 -2.72 -0.33
CA GLN A 189 -30.69 -3.94 0.01
C GLN A 189 -31.44 -5.10 -0.66
N PRO A 190 -30.76 -5.95 -1.45
CA PRO A 190 -31.43 -7.05 -2.12
C PRO A 190 -32.08 -7.96 -1.08
N ALA A 191 -33.37 -8.22 -1.28
CA ALA A 191 -34.15 -9.15 -0.45
C ALA A 191 -33.44 -10.51 -0.45
N GLY A 192 -32.91 -10.92 0.70
CA GLY A 192 -32.24 -12.23 0.85
C GLY A 192 -30.78 -12.20 1.29
N ILE A 193 -30.11 -11.03 1.35
CA ILE A 193 -28.91 -10.94 2.20
C ILE A 193 -29.40 -11.12 3.63
N THR A 194 -28.81 -12.07 4.36
CA THR A 194 -28.94 -12.18 5.82
C THR A 194 -28.52 -10.84 6.40
N VAL A 195 -29.51 -9.97 6.58
CA VAL A 195 -29.37 -8.70 7.28
C VAL A 195 -28.65 -9.06 8.56
N ASP A 196 -27.53 -8.39 8.86
CA ASP A 196 -26.89 -8.57 10.14
C ASP A 196 -27.79 -7.99 11.22
N ARG A 197 -28.80 -8.79 11.58
CA ARG A 197 -29.80 -8.48 12.59
C ARG A 197 -29.13 -8.30 13.96
N SER A 198 -27.92 -8.83 14.13
CA SER A 198 -27.18 -8.64 15.38
C SER A 198 -26.70 -7.20 15.58
N ALA A 199 -26.45 -6.46 14.49
CA ALA A 199 -26.14 -5.03 14.56
C ALA A 199 -27.39 -4.17 14.85
N ALA A 200 -28.58 -4.64 14.48
CA ALA A 200 -29.85 -3.99 14.83
C ALA A 200 -30.18 -4.23 16.31
N ASP A 201 -30.08 -5.48 16.75
CA ASP A 201 -30.26 -5.92 18.14
C ASP A 201 -29.28 -5.22 19.10
N TRP A 202 -28.01 -5.06 18.68
CA TRP A 202 -27.02 -4.29 19.42
C TRP A 202 -27.40 -2.81 19.58
N ARG A 203 -27.85 -2.16 18.50
CA ARG A 203 -28.30 -0.76 18.53
C ARG A 203 -29.52 -0.60 19.44
N MET A 204 -30.49 -1.51 19.33
CA MET A 204 -31.67 -1.56 20.18
C MET A 204 -31.28 -1.66 21.67
N ALA A 205 -30.38 -2.57 22.02
CA ALA A 205 -29.89 -2.73 23.40
C ALA A 205 -29.16 -1.47 23.91
N CYS A 206 -28.29 -0.85 23.10
CA CYS A 206 -27.66 0.42 23.46
C CYS A 206 -28.68 1.53 23.70
N THR A 207 -29.66 1.68 22.79
CA THR A 207 -30.71 2.70 22.92
C THR A 207 -31.59 2.45 24.15
N TYR A 208 -31.86 1.20 24.52
CA TYR A 208 -32.58 0.87 25.74
C TYR A 208 -31.86 1.42 26.99
N PHE A 209 -30.55 1.16 27.14
CA PHE A 209 -29.78 1.67 28.27
C PHE A 209 -29.58 3.20 28.24
N GLU A 210 -29.48 3.80 27.05
CA GLU A 210 -29.42 5.26 26.91
C GLU A 210 -30.73 5.94 27.36
N LYS A 211 -31.88 5.29 27.15
CA LYS A 211 -33.20 5.79 27.56
C LYS A 211 -33.57 5.47 29.01
N ASN A 212 -33.01 4.40 29.57
CA ASN A 212 -33.32 3.93 30.93
C ASN A 212 -32.06 3.93 31.81
N PRO A 213 -31.52 5.13 32.15
CA PRO A 213 -30.34 5.21 33.01
C PRO A 213 -30.65 4.59 34.39
N GLY A 214 -29.95 3.52 34.72
CA GLY A 214 -30.12 2.76 35.97
C GLY A 214 -30.80 1.39 35.80
N ALA A 215 -31.30 1.05 34.62
CA ALA A 215 -31.80 -0.29 34.33
C ALA A 215 -30.69 -1.34 34.47
N THR A 216 -31.02 -2.49 35.05
CA THR A 216 -30.09 -3.62 35.16
C THR A 216 -30.07 -4.45 33.87
N GLU A 217 -29.07 -5.33 33.73
CA GLU A 217 -29.05 -6.30 32.60
C GLU A 217 -30.31 -7.18 32.60
N GLN A 218 -30.89 -7.51 33.76
CA GLN A 218 -32.12 -8.29 33.86
C GLN A 218 -33.35 -7.52 33.39
N ASP A 219 -33.42 -6.21 33.67
CA ASP A 219 -34.51 -5.36 33.18
C ASP A 219 -34.48 -5.27 31.65
N ALA A 220 -33.30 -5.05 31.06
CA ALA A 220 -33.14 -5.03 29.62
C ALA A 220 -33.51 -6.37 28.97
N LYS A 221 -33.13 -7.51 29.55
CA LYS A 221 -33.50 -8.84 29.04
C LYS A 221 -35.01 -9.05 29.08
N ARG A 222 -35.68 -8.65 30.17
CA ARG A 222 -37.14 -8.75 30.33
C ARG A 222 -37.86 -7.88 29.30
N ASP A 223 -37.46 -6.62 29.17
CA ASP A 223 -38.19 -5.64 28.37
C ASP A 223 -37.92 -5.77 26.85
N LEU A 224 -36.77 -6.34 26.48
CA LEU A 224 -36.40 -6.62 25.08
C LEU A 224 -36.71 -8.06 24.63
N ALA A 225 -37.27 -8.91 25.51
CA ALA A 225 -37.44 -10.35 25.25
C ALA A 225 -38.14 -10.66 23.91
N SER A 226 -39.10 -9.83 23.49
CA SER A 226 -39.87 -9.99 22.24
C SER A 226 -39.37 -9.16 21.06
N GLN A 227 -38.26 -8.43 21.22
CA GLN A 227 -37.79 -7.45 20.23
C GLN A 227 -36.52 -7.89 19.47
N TRP A 228 -35.90 -9.01 19.86
CA TRP A 228 -34.72 -9.56 19.21
C TRP A 228 -35.03 -10.05 17.79
N GLN A 229 -34.28 -9.54 16.82
CA GLN A 229 -34.47 -9.85 15.40
C GLN A 229 -33.58 -11.01 14.95
N ALA A 230 -32.39 -11.18 15.54
CA ALA A 230 -31.48 -12.26 15.24
C ALA A 230 -31.90 -13.56 15.95
N THR A 231 -32.09 -14.63 15.18
CA THR A 231 -32.27 -15.99 15.70
C THR A 231 -30.93 -16.73 15.70
N ARG A 232 -30.56 -17.32 16.82
CA ARG A 232 -29.31 -18.06 17.02
C ARG A 232 -29.56 -19.41 17.73
N PRO A 233 -28.75 -20.45 17.46
CA PRO A 233 -28.87 -21.75 18.14
C PRO A 233 -28.76 -21.69 19.67
N ASN A 234 -28.05 -20.69 20.21
CA ASN A 234 -27.94 -20.43 21.64
C ASN A 234 -28.38 -18.98 21.92
N GLN A 235 -29.69 -18.76 21.82
CA GLN A 235 -30.29 -17.43 21.88
C GLN A 235 -30.02 -16.74 23.22
N ASP A 236 -30.11 -17.47 24.32
CA ASP A 236 -29.90 -16.91 25.67
C ASP A 236 -28.49 -16.37 25.85
N TYR A 237 -27.47 -17.13 25.41
CA TYR A 237 -26.09 -16.66 25.43
C TYR A 237 -25.88 -15.40 24.57
N TYR A 238 -26.51 -15.37 23.38
CA TYR A 238 -26.44 -14.23 22.48
C TYR A 238 -27.07 -12.96 23.09
N VAL A 239 -28.25 -13.09 23.69
CA VAL A 239 -28.96 -12.02 24.39
C VAL A 239 -28.14 -11.51 25.56
N ASP A 240 -27.63 -12.42 26.39
CA ASP A 240 -26.79 -12.10 27.55
C ASP A 240 -25.56 -11.30 27.18
N LEU A 241 -24.81 -11.76 26.18
CA LEU A 241 -23.60 -11.10 25.72
C LEU A 241 -23.89 -9.72 25.11
N THR A 242 -24.99 -9.60 24.36
CA THR A 242 -25.38 -8.36 23.68
C THR A 242 -25.83 -7.30 24.70
N VAL A 243 -26.69 -7.67 25.66
CA VAL A 243 -27.15 -6.80 26.73
C VAL A 243 -25.99 -6.35 27.61
N LYS A 244 -25.13 -7.27 28.06
CA LYS A 244 -23.97 -6.96 28.91
C LYS A 244 -23.03 -5.95 28.24
N LYS A 245 -22.62 -6.21 27.00
CA LYS A 245 -21.74 -5.30 26.26
C LYS A 245 -22.40 -3.94 26.02
N ALA A 246 -23.72 -3.89 25.81
CA ALA A 246 -24.44 -2.64 25.60
C ALA A 246 -24.47 -1.81 26.88
N ALA A 247 -24.72 -2.44 28.03
CA ALA A 247 -24.66 -1.83 29.35
C ALA A 247 -23.26 -1.25 29.63
N GLU A 248 -22.19 -2.04 29.43
CA GLU A 248 -20.79 -1.60 29.60
C GLU A 248 -20.46 -0.37 28.73
N LYS A 249 -20.91 -0.38 27.47
CA LYS A 249 -20.65 0.72 26.53
C LYS A 249 -21.37 2.01 26.92
N VAL A 250 -22.62 1.93 27.35
CA VAL A 250 -23.41 3.10 27.75
C VAL A 250 -22.95 3.62 29.10
N ALA A 251 -22.65 2.75 30.06
CA ALA A 251 -22.04 3.13 31.33
C ALA A 251 -20.69 3.85 31.14
N GLY A 252 -19.86 3.39 30.20
CA GLY A 252 -18.62 4.07 29.84
C GLY A 252 -18.81 5.45 29.17
N ARG A 253 -20.03 5.78 28.71
CA ARG A 253 -20.40 7.09 28.15
C ARG A 253 -21.06 8.02 29.20
N SER A 254 -21.85 7.47 30.13
CA SER A 254 -22.62 8.26 31.10
C SER A 254 -21.75 8.96 32.15
N GLU A 255 -20.51 8.54 32.35
CA GLU A 255 -19.55 9.28 33.19
C GLU A 255 -19.15 10.67 32.63
N LYS A 256 -19.62 11.07 31.43
CA LYS A 256 -19.15 12.30 30.76
C LYS A 256 -20.20 13.34 30.39
N VAL A 257 -21.51 13.16 30.63
CA VAL A 257 -22.53 14.13 30.17
C VAL A 257 -23.69 14.29 31.17
N PRO A 258 -24.10 15.51 31.57
CA PRO A 258 -25.29 15.75 32.41
C PRO A 258 -26.61 15.65 31.60
N PRO A 259 -27.77 15.37 32.25
CA PRO A 259 -29.00 14.97 31.56
C PRO A 259 -29.70 16.15 30.88
N ILE A 260 -30.15 15.93 29.64
CA ILE A 260 -30.98 16.84 28.86
C ILE A 260 -32.41 16.26 28.82
N ALA A 261 -33.42 17.10 29.08
CA ALA A 261 -34.83 16.73 29.04
C ALA A 261 -35.33 16.42 27.61
N PRO A 262 -36.31 15.51 27.43
CA PRO A 262 -36.74 15.07 26.11
C PRO A 262 -37.70 16.08 25.45
N PRO A 263 -37.54 16.40 24.16
CA PRO A 263 -38.54 17.15 23.42
C PRO A 263 -39.66 16.24 22.90
N ALA A 264 -40.85 16.84 22.76
CA ALA A 264 -42.09 16.19 22.33
C ALA A 264 -42.06 15.73 20.86
N LEU A 265 -42.74 14.61 20.60
CA LEU A 265 -42.94 14.03 19.27
C LEU A 265 -43.92 14.85 18.43
N GLU A 266 -43.52 15.24 17.22
CA GLU A 266 -44.43 15.61 16.12
C GLU A 266 -44.36 14.57 14.99
N LYS A 267 -45.54 14.29 14.40
CA LYS A 267 -45.76 13.29 13.36
C LYS A 267 -45.28 13.79 11.98
N PRO A 268 -44.70 12.93 11.12
CA PRO A 268 -44.39 13.32 9.74
C PRO A 268 -45.63 13.23 8.83
N ALA A 269 -45.77 14.21 7.95
CA ALA A 269 -46.78 14.29 6.90
C ALA A 269 -46.43 13.43 5.67
N ASP A 270 -47.47 13.07 4.91
CA ASP A 270 -47.44 12.14 3.77
C ASP A 270 -46.58 12.62 2.57
N PRO A 271 -46.01 11.69 1.78
CA PRO A 271 -45.13 12.04 0.68
C PRO A 271 -45.92 12.45 -0.57
N VAL A 272 -45.71 13.70 -1.01
CA VAL A 272 -46.17 14.20 -2.30
C VAL A 272 -45.27 13.63 -3.41
N GLN A 273 -45.88 12.87 -4.32
CA GLN A 273 -45.30 12.43 -5.58
C GLN A 273 -45.10 13.64 -6.51
N ARG A 274 -43.85 13.97 -6.85
CA ARG A 274 -43.52 14.91 -7.95
C ARG A 274 -42.77 14.17 -9.05
N SER A 275 -43.26 14.30 -10.28
CA SER A 275 -42.59 13.83 -11.48
C SER A 275 -41.31 14.64 -11.71
N LEU A 276 -40.26 13.94 -12.16
CA LEU A 276 -38.96 14.52 -12.46
C LEU A 276 -38.90 14.86 -13.95
N ASP A 277 -39.07 16.12 -14.27
CA ASP A 277 -38.66 16.68 -15.56
C ASP A 277 -37.16 16.98 -15.53
N LEU A 278 -36.51 16.80 -16.69
CA LEU A 278 -35.07 17.03 -16.89
C LEU A 278 -34.75 18.52 -16.72
N ILE A 279 -33.89 18.83 -15.76
CA ILE A 279 -33.42 20.19 -15.47
C ILE A 279 -32.29 20.55 -16.45
N ASP A 280 -32.41 21.67 -17.15
CA ASP A 280 -31.40 22.15 -18.10
C ASP A 280 -30.14 22.72 -17.39
N LYS A 281 -29.11 22.98 -18.20
CA LYS A 281 -27.78 23.42 -17.76
C LYS A 281 -27.79 24.76 -17.02
N GLU A 282 -28.62 25.72 -17.43
CA GLU A 282 -28.69 27.03 -16.76
C GLU A 282 -29.37 26.91 -15.40
N SER A 283 -30.39 26.07 -15.31
CA SER A 283 -31.09 25.78 -14.07
C SER A 283 -30.19 25.09 -13.04
N VAL A 284 -29.26 24.21 -13.46
CA VAL A 284 -28.26 23.60 -12.57
C VAL A 284 -27.22 24.61 -12.09
N GLN A 285 -26.73 25.48 -12.97
CA GLN A 285 -25.80 26.55 -12.62
C GLN A 285 -26.42 27.50 -11.58
N HIS A 286 -27.67 27.90 -11.80
CA HIS A 286 -28.43 28.76 -10.89
C HIS A 286 -28.71 28.09 -9.53
N LEU A 287 -28.91 26.76 -9.51
CA LEU A 287 -29.04 25.99 -8.26
C LEU A 287 -27.72 25.90 -7.48
N ILE A 288 -26.58 25.84 -8.18
CA ILE A 288 -25.26 25.84 -7.55
C ILE A 288 -24.96 27.21 -6.94
N GLU A 289 -25.21 28.29 -7.67
CA GLU A 289 -25.03 29.66 -7.17
C GLU A 289 -25.96 29.94 -5.99
N ALA A 290 -27.24 29.58 -6.09
CA ALA A 290 -28.19 29.70 -4.98
C ALA A 290 -27.80 28.86 -3.75
N ALA A 291 -27.23 27.66 -3.95
CA ALA A 291 -26.76 26.82 -2.86
C ALA A 291 -25.48 27.36 -2.19
N LEU A 292 -24.61 28.04 -2.93
CA LEU A 292 -23.43 28.70 -2.39
C LEU A 292 -23.82 29.92 -1.55
N ASP A 293 -24.75 30.74 -2.05
CA ASP A 293 -25.30 31.90 -1.32
C ASP A 293 -26.08 31.47 -0.07
N SER A 294 -26.78 30.33 -0.11
CA SER A 294 -27.49 29.80 1.07
C SER A 294 -26.56 29.25 2.15
N ARG A 295 -25.36 28.77 1.79
CA ARG A 295 -24.42 28.12 2.72
C ARG A 295 -23.43 29.08 3.34
N PHE A 296 -23.09 30.14 2.61
CA PHE A 296 -22.19 31.19 3.07
C PHE A 296 -22.82 32.55 2.76
N PRO A 297 -23.97 32.91 3.38
CA PRO A 297 -24.47 34.26 3.26
C PRO A 297 -23.36 35.18 3.76
N ARG A 298 -22.89 36.08 2.90
CA ARG A 298 -21.81 37.01 3.24
C ARG A 298 -22.16 37.62 4.59
N ALA A 299 -21.27 37.50 5.58
CA ALA A 299 -21.57 37.92 6.96
C ALA A 299 -21.97 39.42 7.07
N ALA A 300 -21.75 40.19 6.00
CA ALA A 300 -22.14 41.57 5.82
C ALA A 300 -23.63 41.79 5.45
N GLU A 301 -24.42 40.76 5.09
CA GLU A 301 -25.75 40.97 4.47
C GLU A 301 -26.94 40.51 5.33
N VAL A 302 -26.72 39.84 6.47
CA VAL A 302 -27.83 39.43 7.35
C VAL A 302 -28.15 40.57 8.33
N SER A 303 -29.23 41.29 8.07
CA SER A 303 -29.79 42.34 8.92
C SER A 303 -30.94 41.82 9.80
N LYS A 304 -31.18 42.49 10.92
CA LYS A 304 -32.42 42.39 11.70
C LYS A 304 -32.84 43.78 12.14
N THR A 305 -34.14 43.98 12.30
CA THR A 305 -34.73 45.21 12.82
C THR A 305 -34.68 45.22 14.34
N CYS A 306 -34.01 46.22 14.93
CA CYS A 306 -33.93 46.37 16.38
C CYS A 306 -35.33 46.66 16.93
N SER A 307 -35.81 45.86 17.89
CA SER A 307 -37.16 46.02 18.45
C SER A 307 -37.37 47.30 19.29
N GLN A 308 -36.32 48.10 19.51
CA GLN A 308 -36.38 49.32 20.32
C GLN A 308 -36.20 50.60 19.48
N CYS A 309 -35.18 50.69 18.61
CA CYS A 309 -35.03 51.84 17.72
C CYS A 309 -35.68 51.67 16.34
N SER A 310 -36.22 50.48 16.04
CA SER A 310 -36.81 50.14 14.74
C SER A 310 -35.87 50.30 13.53
N GLN A 311 -34.56 50.46 13.76
CA GLN A 311 -33.58 50.50 12.68
C GLN A 311 -33.21 49.09 12.24
N GLU A 312 -33.16 48.89 10.93
CA GLU A 312 -32.60 47.69 10.32
C GLU A 312 -31.08 47.76 10.39
N LEU A 313 -30.48 46.83 11.15
CA LEU A 313 -29.06 46.83 11.45
C LEU A 313 -28.44 45.48 11.13
N PHE A 314 -27.20 45.49 10.66
CA PHE A 314 -26.45 44.27 10.36
C PHE A 314 -26.05 43.50 11.62
N ARG A 315 -25.76 42.19 11.47
CA ARG A 315 -25.35 41.29 12.56
C ARG A 315 -24.29 41.85 13.52
N ALA A 316 -23.35 42.66 13.01
CA ALA A 316 -22.29 43.28 13.83
C ALA A 316 -22.82 44.25 14.91
N ALA A 317 -24.01 44.85 14.70
CA ALA A 317 -24.66 45.75 15.64
C ALA A 317 -25.29 45.03 16.85
N TYR A 318 -25.24 43.70 16.90
CA TYR A 318 -25.80 42.86 17.95
C TYR A 318 -24.71 41.97 18.58
N THR A 319 -24.88 41.56 19.83
CA THR A 319 -24.14 40.40 20.36
C THR A 319 -24.74 39.10 19.82
N VAL A 320 -24.01 37.99 19.95
CA VAL A 320 -24.50 36.68 19.47
C VAL A 320 -25.86 36.32 20.09
N GLY A 321 -26.04 36.57 21.38
CA GLY A 321 -27.31 36.34 22.08
C GLY A 321 -28.41 37.31 21.65
N GLN A 322 -28.11 38.61 21.53
CA GLN A 322 -29.08 39.61 21.07
C GLN A 322 -29.55 39.33 19.64
N PHE A 323 -28.66 38.90 18.74
CA PHE A 323 -29.01 38.59 17.35
C PHE A 323 -29.83 37.30 17.23
N ALA A 324 -29.58 36.32 18.09
CA ALA A 324 -30.32 35.05 18.11
C ALA A 324 -31.73 35.18 18.70
N SER A 325 -32.02 36.25 19.45
CA SER A 325 -33.35 36.53 20.01
C SER A 325 -34.41 36.70 18.91
N GLN A 326 -35.66 36.32 19.24
CA GLN A 326 -36.85 36.59 18.40
C GLN A 326 -37.16 38.09 18.35
N THR A 327 -36.86 38.82 19.43
CA THR A 327 -36.96 40.28 19.53
C THR A 327 -35.57 40.86 19.77
N PRO A 328 -34.77 41.08 18.71
CA PRO A 328 -33.39 41.50 18.85
C PRO A 328 -33.30 42.99 19.23
N ILE A 329 -32.51 43.33 20.24
CA ILE A 329 -32.22 44.71 20.63
C ILE A 329 -30.74 44.98 20.34
N CYS A 330 -30.43 46.04 19.59
CA CYS A 330 -29.06 46.34 19.19
C CYS A 330 -28.20 46.81 20.37
N LYS A 331 -26.87 46.73 20.22
CA LYS A 331 -25.90 47.15 21.24
C LYS A 331 -26.06 48.61 21.67
N THR A 332 -26.60 49.48 20.81
CA THR A 332 -26.83 50.89 21.14
C THR A 332 -28.06 51.07 22.03
N CYS A 333 -29.15 50.35 21.74
CA CYS A 333 -30.41 50.46 22.48
C CYS A 333 -30.39 49.70 23.82
N GLN A 334 -29.68 48.57 23.85
CA GLN A 334 -29.38 47.85 25.07
C GLN A 334 -27.88 47.57 25.11
N PRO A 335 -27.09 48.54 25.59
CA PRO A 335 -25.68 48.34 25.85
C PRO A 335 -25.54 47.13 26.75
N VAL A 336 -24.84 46.10 26.26
CA VAL A 336 -24.49 44.97 27.11
C VAL A 336 -23.48 45.51 28.10
N ASP A 337 -23.90 45.63 29.35
CA ASP A 337 -23.01 46.05 30.43
C ASP A 337 -21.83 45.07 30.47
N GLU A 338 -20.66 45.52 30.01
CA GLU A 338 -19.45 44.70 29.96
C GLU A 338 -19.05 44.16 31.34
N ARG A 339 -19.60 44.74 32.42
CA ARG A 339 -19.44 44.23 33.79
C ARG A 339 -20.19 42.91 34.05
N LEU A 340 -21.25 42.60 33.29
CA LEU A 340 -21.99 41.34 33.40
C LEU A 340 -21.41 40.23 32.51
N THR A 341 -20.76 40.56 31.39
CA THR A 341 -19.87 39.62 30.68
C THR A 341 -18.55 39.41 31.44
N LYS A 342 -18.15 40.37 32.28
CA LYS A 342 -17.20 40.18 33.38
C LYS A 342 -17.88 39.68 34.67
N ARG A 343 -18.84 38.75 34.59
CA ARG A 343 -19.06 37.84 35.73
C ARG A 343 -17.70 37.22 36.01
N THR A 344 -17.09 37.71 37.09
CA THR A 344 -15.80 37.35 37.65
C THR A 344 -15.43 35.96 37.17
N LEU A 345 -14.46 35.87 36.26
CA LEU A 345 -13.85 34.60 35.86
C LEU A 345 -13.49 33.93 37.16
N ALA A 346 -14.35 33.04 37.65
CA ALA A 346 -14.13 32.43 38.93
C ALA A 346 -12.80 31.70 38.76
N THR A 347 -11.81 32.12 39.54
CA THR A 347 -10.46 31.58 39.48
C THR A 347 -10.23 30.65 40.65
N LYS A 348 -9.43 29.62 40.43
CA LYS A 348 -9.11 28.61 41.45
C LYS A 348 -7.65 28.22 41.36
N THR A 349 -7.01 28.08 42.51
CA THR A 349 -5.62 27.63 42.59
C THR A 349 -5.56 26.12 42.35
N CYS A 350 -4.80 25.70 41.34
CA CYS A 350 -4.57 24.30 41.02
C CYS A 350 -3.66 23.63 42.06
N SER A 351 -4.07 22.52 42.66
CA SER A 351 -3.24 21.79 43.65
C SER A 351 -1.97 21.15 43.08
N GLY A 352 -1.87 21.02 41.75
CA GLY A 352 -0.72 20.40 41.08
C GLY A 352 0.34 21.38 40.56
N CYS A 353 -0.02 22.61 40.19
CA CYS A 353 0.93 23.63 39.72
C CYS A 353 0.88 24.94 40.50
N HIS A 354 -0.01 25.04 41.50
CA HIS A 354 -0.21 26.20 42.37
C HIS A 354 -0.57 27.51 41.66
N GLN A 355 -0.93 27.46 40.38
CA GLN A 355 -1.40 28.62 39.62
C GLN A 355 -2.91 28.83 39.84
N THR A 356 -3.30 30.10 40.02
CA THR A 356 -4.69 30.55 40.05
C THR A 356 -5.20 30.70 38.63
N LEU A 357 -6.05 29.77 38.20
CA LEU A 357 -6.49 29.64 36.81
C LEU A 357 -8.02 29.83 36.70
N PRO A 358 -8.53 30.32 35.56
CA PRO A 358 -9.97 30.48 35.36
C PRO A 358 -10.68 29.13 35.24
N ARG A 359 -12.01 29.15 35.46
CA ARG A 359 -12.88 27.95 35.45
C ARG A 359 -12.65 27.01 34.27
N ASP A 360 -12.45 27.55 33.07
CA ASP A 360 -12.31 26.75 31.84
C ASP A 360 -11.08 25.83 31.85
N ASN A 361 -10.08 26.11 32.69
CA ASN A 361 -8.91 25.25 32.89
C ASN A 361 -9.20 24.02 33.78
N PHE A 362 -10.43 23.87 34.26
CA PHE A 362 -10.89 22.73 35.04
C PHE A 362 -12.12 22.11 34.36
N THR A 363 -12.31 20.81 34.51
CA THR A 363 -13.60 20.16 34.21
C THR A 363 -14.60 20.52 35.32
N ASP A 364 -15.91 20.38 35.07
CA ASP A 364 -16.90 20.70 36.10
C ASP A 364 -16.69 19.89 37.39
N THR A 365 -16.28 18.62 37.27
CA THR A 365 -15.95 17.77 38.43
C THR A 365 -14.72 18.29 39.18
N GLN A 366 -13.64 18.64 38.47
CA GLN A 366 -12.46 19.25 39.07
C GLN A 366 -12.78 20.60 39.72
N TRP A 367 -13.65 21.39 39.11
CA TRP A 367 -14.07 22.69 39.62
C TRP A 367 -14.85 22.55 40.93
N ARG A 368 -15.83 21.63 40.97
CA ARG A 368 -16.64 21.35 42.16
C ARG A 368 -15.85 20.73 43.32
N ALA A 369 -14.77 20.00 43.04
CA ALA A 369 -13.94 19.33 44.06
C ALA A 369 -13.12 20.27 44.99
N GLY A 370 -13.32 21.59 44.95
CA GLY A 370 -12.66 22.54 45.86
C GLY A 370 -11.12 22.59 45.75
N ALA A 371 -10.44 23.22 46.71
CA ALA A 371 -9.00 23.56 46.64
C ALA A 371 -8.05 22.37 46.36
N ALA A 372 -8.50 21.13 46.54
CA ALA A 372 -7.71 19.93 46.29
C ALA A 372 -7.56 19.56 44.79
N SER A 373 -8.29 20.21 43.87
CA SER A 373 -8.33 19.78 42.47
C SER A 373 -7.11 20.21 41.63
N LYS A 374 -6.63 19.30 40.78
CA LYS A 374 -5.66 19.59 39.71
C LYS A 374 -6.38 20.13 38.47
N CYS A 375 -5.79 21.11 37.77
CA CYS A 375 -6.31 21.62 36.51
C CYS A 375 -6.19 20.57 35.39
N LYS A 376 -6.94 20.74 34.29
CA LYS A 376 -6.94 19.86 33.11
C LYS A 376 -5.51 19.52 32.67
N SER A 377 -4.62 20.50 32.61
CA SER A 377 -3.23 20.32 32.20
C SER A 377 -2.40 19.49 33.20
N CYS A 378 -2.60 19.66 34.51
CA CYS A 378 -1.91 18.85 35.52
C CYS A 378 -2.43 17.42 35.58
N THR A 379 -3.73 17.20 35.40
CA THR A 379 -4.32 15.86 35.32
C THR A 379 -3.88 15.14 34.05
N ALA A 380 -3.84 15.83 32.91
CA ALA A 380 -3.31 15.28 31.66
C ALA A 380 -1.83 14.90 31.80
N ARG A 381 -1.01 15.76 32.41
CA ARG A 381 0.41 15.44 32.69
C ARG A 381 0.57 14.22 33.60
N GLY A 382 -0.26 14.09 34.64
CA GLY A 382 -0.25 12.91 35.52
C GLY A 382 -0.67 11.62 34.82
N ALA A 383 -1.70 11.68 33.97
CA ALA A 383 -2.18 10.53 33.20
C ALA A 383 -1.17 10.10 32.11
N VAL A 384 -0.46 11.05 31.52
CA VAL A 384 0.65 10.76 30.59
C VAL A 384 1.82 10.14 31.36
N ALA A 385 2.24 10.72 32.49
CA ALA A 385 3.33 10.19 33.32
C ALA A 385 3.06 8.75 33.80
N ALA A 386 1.83 8.43 34.20
CA ALA A 386 1.45 7.08 34.62
C ALA A 386 1.43 6.03 33.47
N LYS A 387 1.43 6.47 32.21
CA LYS A 387 1.43 5.61 31.01
C LYS A 387 2.78 5.54 30.31
N ILE A 388 3.77 6.32 30.73
CA ILE A 388 5.13 6.21 30.18
C ILE A 388 5.78 4.97 30.78
N HIS A 389 5.65 3.86 30.07
CA HIS A 389 6.44 2.67 30.38
C HIS A 389 7.91 2.97 30.15
N THR A 390 8.74 2.83 31.18
CA THR A 390 10.19 3.05 31.12
C THR A 390 10.98 1.74 31.31
N LYS A 391 12.20 1.71 30.78
CA LYS A 391 13.17 0.62 30.95
C LYS A 391 14.58 1.20 31.00
N GLU A 392 15.46 0.59 31.78
CA GLU A 392 16.87 1.00 31.88
C GLU A 392 17.66 0.47 30.66
N CYS A 393 18.42 1.35 30.01
CA CYS A 393 19.30 0.97 28.92
C CYS A 393 20.56 0.27 29.46
N ARG A 394 20.87 -0.95 29.00
CA ARG A 394 22.07 -1.69 29.44
C ARG A 394 23.41 -1.04 29.07
N THR A 395 23.40 -0.10 28.13
CA THR A 395 24.63 0.49 27.56
C THR A 395 24.95 1.84 28.20
N CYS A 396 23.94 2.68 28.42
CA CYS A 396 24.13 4.00 29.07
C CYS A 396 23.58 4.07 30.49
N HIS A 397 22.92 3.03 30.99
CA HIS A 397 22.30 2.95 32.33
C HIS A 397 21.22 4.00 32.62
N GLU A 398 20.76 4.73 31.60
CA GLU A 398 19.68 5.69 31.75
C GLU A 398 18.30 5.01 31.64
N ILE A 399 17.37 5.41 32.50
CA ILE A 399 15.96 5.04 32.40
C ILE A 399 15.35 5.82 31.23
N LYS A 400 14.88 5.10 30.21
CA LYS A 400 14.32 5.66 28.98
C LYS A 400 12.88 5.19 28.77
N ALA A 401 12.09 6.01 28.09
CA ALA A 401 10.72 5.67 27.70
C ALA A 401 10.69 4.63 26.56
N LYS A 402 9.56 3.90 26.43
CA LYS A 402 9.37 2.79 25.48
C LYS A 402 9.73 3.12 24.04
N GLU A 403 9.36 4.30 23.57
CA GLU A 403 9.62 4.79 22.22
C GLU A 403 11.10 4.99 21.90
N LEU A 404 11.95 5.07 22.93
CA LEU A 404 13.41 5.15 22.79
C LEU A 404 14.07 3.77 22.70
N PHE A 405 13.30 2.69 22.61
CA PHE A 405 13.76 1.35 22.29
C PHE A 405 13.10 0.87 20.99
N SER A 406 13.78 0.02 20.21
CA SER A 406 13.08 -0.71 19.16
C SER A 406 12.10 -1.72 19.78
N VAL A 407 11.08 -2.13 19.03
CA VAL A 407 10.09 -3.13 19.49
C VAL A 407 10.80 -4.38 20.03
N THR A 408 11.77 -4.92 19.29
CA THR A 408 12.56 -6.08 19.70
C THR A 408 13.38 -5.82 20.97
N GLN A 409 14.03 -4.66 21.11
CA GLN A 409 14.80 -4.31 22.32
C GLN A 409 13.89 -4.12 23.53
N TRP A 410 12.68 -3.60 23.32
CA TRP A 410 11.70 -3.42 24.39
C TRP A 410 11.21 -4.76 24.93
N GLU A 411 10.90 -5.71 24.04
CA GLU A 411 10.41 -7.04 24.37
C GLU A 411 11.51 -7.99 24.91
N MET A 412 12.79 -7.64 24.77
CA MET A 412 13.89 -8.45 25.30
C MET A 412 13.78 -8.62 26.84
N PRO A 413 13.94 -9.84 27.38
CA PRO A 413 13.93 -10.08 28.82
C PRO A 413 14.98 -9.25 29.55
N LYS A 414 14.66 -8.75 30.76
CA LYS A 414 15.57 -7.92 31.59
C LYS A 414 16.96 -8.56 31.74
N ILE A 415 17.03 -9.89 31.80
CA ILE A 415 18.27 -10.67 31.97
C ILE A 415 19.28 -10.44 30.83
N LYS A 416 18.82 -10.29 29.58
CA LYS A 416 19.73 -10.06 28.44
C LYS A 416 20.16 -8.59 28.30
N GLY A 417 19.50 -7.70 29.04
CA GLY A 417 19.60 -6.25 28.92
C GLY A 417 19.06 -5.73 27.59
N SER A 418 18.42 -4.56 27.60
CA SER A 418 17.96 -3.85 26.39
C SER A 418 18.81 -2.61 26.15
N SER A 419 19.26 -2.38 24.93
CA SER A 419 19.92 -1.12 24.54
C SER A 419 18.91 -0.14 23.96
N CYS A 420 18.95 1.13 24.37
CA CYS A 420 18.14 2.17 23.76
C CYS A 420 18.58 2.42 22.31
N ARG A 421 17.69 2.98 21.52
CA ARG A 421 17.88 3.23 20.08
C ARG A 421 19.15 4.03 19.82
N ARG A 422 19.41 5.10 20.59
CA ARG A 422 20.66 5.88 20.47
C ARG A 422 21.91 5.03 20.67
N CYS A 423 21.97 4.19 21.71
CA CYS A 423 23.13 3.32 21.94
C CYS A 423 23.26 2.24 20.88
N SER A 424 22.13 1.69 20.39
CA SER A 424 22.12 0.75 19.27
C SER A 424 22.63 1.41 17.98
N ASP A 425 22.19 2.63 17.68
CA ASP A 425 22.60 3.40 16.50
C ASP A 425 24.08 3.77 16.60
N GLN A 426 24.57 4.22 17.77
CA GLN A 426 25.99 4.47 18.00
C GLN A 426 26.83 3.20 17.83
N THR A 427 26.33 2.05 18.29
CA THR A 427 27.01 0.76 18.08
C THR A 427 27.03 0.39 16.60
N ALA A 428 25.94 0.65 15.87
CA ALA A 428 25.86 0.41 14.43
C ALA A 428 26.80 1.33 13.65
N ILE A 429 26.83 2.63 13.97
CA ILE A 429 27.75 3.62 13.39
C ILE A 429 29.19 3.23 13.68
N LYS A 430 29.52 2.85 14.91
CA LYS A 430 30.87 2.40 15.28
C LYS A 430 31.29 1.19 14.44
N ARG A 431 30.44 0.17 14.32
CA ARG A 431 30.70 -1.00 13.47
C ARG A 431 30.81 -0.64 11.99
N GLN A 432 30.01 0.31 11.52
CA GLN A 432 30.08 0.78 10.14
C GLN A 432 31.37 1.56 9.86
N ASN A 433 31.83 2.36 10.83
CA ASN A 433 33.10 3.07 10.75
C ASN A 433 34.27 2.10 10.79
N GLU A 434 34.28 1.15 11.73
CA GLU A 434 35.29 0.08 11.80
C GLU A 434 35.35 -0.71 10.49
N PHE A 435 34.19 -1.09 9.94
CA PHE A 435 34.12 -1.76 8.64
C PHE A 435 34.61 -0.87 7.49
N SER A 436 34.27 0.43 7.50
CA SER A 436 34.70 1.38 6.48
C SER A 436 36.20 1.67 6.56
N GLU A 437 36.78 1.71 7.75
CA GLU A 437 38.22 1.80 7.97
C GLU A 437 38.92 0.55 7.46
N GLU A 438 38.46 -0.65 7.81
CA GLU A 438 39.01 -1.91 7.28
C GLU A 438 38.92 -1.99 5.74
N VAL A 439 37.80 -1.56 5.16
CA VAL A 439 37.59 -1.52 3.71
C VAL A 439 38.42 -0.42 3.05
N SER A 440 38.60 0.74 3.68
CA SER A 440 39.40 1.84 3.12
C SER A 440 40.89 1.55 3.17
N VAL A 441 41.39 0.87 4.21
CA VAL A 441 42.77 0.36 4.28
C VAL A 441 43.00 -0.67 3.18
N LYS A 442 42.05 -1.60 2.97
CA LYS A 442 42.10 -2.58 1.87
C LYS A 442 41.93 -1.94 0.48
N ARG A 443 41.16 -0.85 0.36
CA ARG A 443 40.96 -0.13 -0.91
C ARG A 443 42.12 0.78 -1.26
N ARG A 444 42.78 1.45 -0.30
CA ARG A 444 43.98 2.26 -0.58
C ARG A 444 45.10 1.40 -1.17
N ALA A 445 45.23 0.15 -0.71
CA ALA A 445 46.17 -0.81 -1.29
C ALA A 445 45.81 -1.29 -2.72
N VAL A 446 44.59 -1.05 -3.21
CA VAL A 446 44.12 -1.48 -4.55
C VAL A 446 43.96 -0.30 -5.52
N VAL A 447 43.75 0.92 -5.02
CA VAL A 447 43.48 2.11 -5.86
C VAL A 447 44.76 2.76 -6.40
N GLU A 448 45.94 2.52 -5.82
CA GLU A 448 47.20 3.06 -6.36
C GLU A 448 47.65 2.41 -7.69
N GLU A 449 47.03 1.31 -8.14
CA GLU A 449 47.36 0.65 -9.41
C GLU A 449 46.34 0.86 -10.54
N VAL A 450 45.17 1.46 -10.28
CA VAL A 450 44.13 1.64 -11.31
C VAL A 450 44.16 3.08 -11.82
N GLY A 451 44.53 3.22 -13.09
CA GLY A 451 44.77 4.49 -13.77
C GLY A 451 43.63 5.52 -13.71
N ALA A 452 43.95 6.73 -14.15
CA ALA A 452 43.12 7.93 -14.10
C ALA A 452 41.62 7.69 -14.37
N SER A 453 40.76 8.38 -13.59
CA SER A 453 39.30 8.39 -13.75
C SER A 453 38.90 8.54 -15.23
N PRO A 454 37.93 7.75 -15.73
CA PRO A 454 37.46 7.89 -17.12
C PRO A 454 36.70 9.20 -17.37
N TRP A 455 36.36 9.94 -16.30
CA TRP A 455 35.68 11.24 -16.37
C TRP A 455 36.68 12.38 -16.35
N GLN A 456 36.65 13.21 -17.41
CA GLN A 456 37.43 14.46 -17.48
C GLN A 456 36.85 15.51 -16.54
N THR A 457 35.51 15.58 -16.44
CA THR A 457 34.82 16.42 -15.47
C THR A 457 34.01 15.57 -14.49
N GLN A 458 33.97 15.95 -13.22
CA GLN A 458 33.16 15.26 -12.20
C GLN A 458 31.71 15.77 -12.21
N ASP A 459 31.23 16.27 -13.36
CA ASP A 459 29.89 16.82 -13.53
C ASP A 459 28.85 15.70 -13.67
N PRO A 460 27.85 15.60 -12.76
CA PRO A 460 26.76 14.65 -12.88
C PRO A 460 25.94 14.79 -14.17
N ALA A 461 25.90 15.97 -14.80
CA ALA A 461 25.16 16.19 -16.04
C ALA A 461 25.83 15.50 -17.24
N GLU A 462 27.17 15.54 -17.31
CA GLU A 462 27.96 14.79 -18.30
C GLU A 462 27.71 13.29 -18.14
N ALA A 463 27.76 12.80 -16.91
CA ALA A 463 27.51 11.41 -16.58
C ALA A 463 26.09 10.94 -16.93
N LYS A 464 25.09 11.79 -16.70
CA LYS A 464 23.70 11.52 -17.11
C LYS A 464 23.56 11.47 -18.62
N ARG A 465 24.23 12.37 -19.36
CA ARG A 465 24.20 12.39 -20.83
C ARG A 465 24.84 11.13 -21.40
N TRP A 466 26.00 10.72 -20.88
CA TRP A 466 26.64 9.46 -21.25
C TRP A 466 25.70 8.28 -21.06
N LEU A 467 25.02 8.18 -19.91
CA LEU A 467 24.14 7.06 -19.62
C LEU A 467 22.91 6.96 -20.53
N LEU A 468 22.50 8.06 -21.19
CA LEU A 468 21.40 8.05 -22.16
C LEU A 468 21.87 7.77 -23.60
N GLN A 469 23.15 8.02 -23.89
CA GLN A 469 23.73 7.89 -25.24
C GLN A 469 24.55 6.62 -25.42
N ALA A 470 25.02 6.03 -24.33
CA ALA A 470 25.81 4.81 -24.35
C ALA A 470 25.01 3.64 -24.95
N PRO A 471 25.66 2.75 -25.71
CA PRO A 471 25.00 1.56 -26.24
C PRO A 471 24.60 0.62 -25.10
N LEU A 472 23.57 -0.19 -25.30
CA LEU A 472 23.05 -1.05 -24.23
C LEU A 472 24.08 -2.11 -23.79
N GLU A 473 24.99 -2.47 -24.70
CA GLU A 473 26.15 -3.34 -24.53
C GLU A 473 27.17 -2.78 -23.53
N ALA A 474 27.17 -1.47 -23.29
CA ALA A 474 27.96 -0.81 -22.27
C ALA A 474 27.37 -1.02 -20.87
N LEU A 475 26.86 -2.23 -20.57
CA LEU A 475 26.39 -2.60 -19.24
C LEU A 475 27.49 -2.34 -18.21
N PRO A 476 27.16 -1.89 -16.99
CA PRO A 476 28.13 -1.81 -15.90
C PRO A 476 28.93 -3.10 -15.74
N SER A 477 28.28 -4.28 -15.83
CA SER A 477 28.98 -5.58 -15.73
C SER A 477 29.71 -6.06 -16.99
N SER A 478 29.70 -5.28 -18.08
CA SER A 478 30.39 -5.64 -19.32
C SER A 478 31.91 -5.59 -19.18
N LEU A 479 32.58 -6.53 -19.85
CA LEU A 479 34.01 -6.44 -20.07
C LEU A 479 34.25 -5.38 -21.16
N ALA A 480 35.03 -4.34 -20.85
CA ALA A 480 35.44 -3.36 -21.84
C ALA A 480 36.30 -4.06 -22.90
N GLU A 481 35.94 -3.89 -24.18
CA GLU A 481 36.81 -4.29 -25.28
C GLU A 481 38.14 -3.56 -25.14
N THR A 482 39.19 -4.30 -24.82
CA THR A 482 40.54 -3.76 -24.83
C THR A 482 40.85 -3.30 -26.26
N ARG A 483 41.11 -1.99 -26.45
CA ARG A 483 41.73 -1.51 -27.69
C ARG A 483 42.97 -2.38 -27.96
N PRO A 484 43.18 -2.88 -29.19
CA PRO A 484 44.38 -3.65 -29.50
C PRO A 484 45.61 -2.79 -29.21
N LEU A 485 46.45 -3.25 -28.28
CA LEU A 485 47.75 -2.68 -27.99
C LEU A 485 48.60 -2.79 -29.26
N GLU A 486 48.77 -1.68 -29.97
CA GLU A 486 49.79 -1.57 -31.02
C GLU A 486 51.17 -1.85 -30.42
N LYS A 487 51.93 -2.69 -31.13
CA LYS A 487 53.19 -3.31 -30.73
C LYS A 487 54.24 -2.29 -30.28
N CYS A 488 54.48 -2.19 -28.97
CA CYS A 488 55.77 -1.72 -28.44
C CYS A 488 56.70 -2.93 -28.24
N ILE A 489 57.41 -3.32 -29.29
CA ILE A 489 58.52 -4.29 -29.21
C ILE A 489 59.72 -3.56 -28.59
N ARG A 490 60.18 -4.00 -27.42
CA ARG A 490 61.57 -3.77 -26.97
C ARG A 490 62.32 -5.11 -26.97
N PRO A 491 63.60 -5.15 -27.39
CA PRO A 491 64.35 -6.39 -27.56
C PRO A 491 64.86 -6.94 -26.22
N PRO A 492 65.11 -8.26 -26.12
CA PRO A 492 65.53 -8.88 -24.88
C PRO A 492 67.04 -8.71 -24.63
N HIS A 493 67.38 -8.29 -23.41
CA HIS A 493 68.75 -8.38 -22.91
C HIS A 493 69.04 -9.81 -22.43
N LYS A 494 70.08 -10.41 -23.02
CA LYS A 494 70.72 -11.66 -22.59
C LYS A 494 71.26 -11.51 -21.16
N ARG A 495 70.99 -12.50 -20.29
CA ARG A 495 71.90 -12.89 -19.22
C ARG A 495 72.06 -14.40 -19.15
N THR A 496 73.32 -14.77 -18.98
CA THR A 496 73.94 -16.09 -19.05
C THR A 496 73.84 -16.87 -17.74
N ARG A 497 73.61 -18.18 -17.89
CA ARG A 497 74.26 -19.35 -17.27
C ARG A 497 74.92 -19.23 -15.88
N ASP A 498 74.54 -20.15 -14.98
CA ASP A 498 75.37 -21.13 -14.24
C ASP A 498 74.56 -21.66 -13.04
N SER A 499 74.73 -22.84 -12.44
CA SER A 499 75.13 -24.21 -12.82
C SER A 499 74.79 -25.11 -11.59
N GLN A 500 74.91 -26.44 -11.75
CA GLN A 500 74.90 -27.53 -10.72
C GLN A 500 73.53 -28.13 -10.33
N GLN A 501 73.18 -29.34 -10.76
CA GLN A 501 73.66 -30.71 -10.43
C GLN A 501 72.95 -31.33 -9.21
N GLY A 502 72.41 -32.55 -9.38
CA GLY A 502 71.97 -33.41 -8.27
C GLY A 502 70.91 -34.46 -8.63
N LEU A 503 71.32 -35.50 -9.36
CA LEU A 503 70.61 -36.80 -9.45
C LEU A 503 70.65 -37.52 -8.11
N VAL A 504 69.57 -38.21 -7.69
CA VAL A 504 69.59 -39.63 -7.24
C VAL A 504 68.19 -40.27 -7.45
N SER A 505 68.20 -41.47 -8.01
CA SER A 505 67.06 -42.34 -8.32
C SER A 505 66.86 -43.47 -7.29
N GLY A 506 65.65 -44.06 -7.30
CA GLY A 506 65.37 -45.46 -6.89
C GLY A 506 64.80 -45.64 -5.48
N LEU A 507 64.01 -46.66 -5.13
CA LEU A 507 63.47 -47.83 -5.83
C LEU A 507 62.37 -48.44 -4.91
N VAL A 508 61.32 -48.97 -5.54
CA VAL A 508 60.43 -50.11 -5.24
C VAL A 508 60.58 -50.86 -3.89
N GLY A 509 59.42 -51.20 -3.26
CA GLY A 509 59.32 -52.35 -2.33
C GLY A 509 58.07 -52.40 -1.44
N PRO A 510 57.21 -53.45 -1.50
CA PRO A 510 55.88 -53.48 -0.88
C PRO A 510 55.77 -54.37 0.38
N GLY A 511 54.70 -54.17 1.16
CA GLY A 511 54.08 -55.24 1.96
C GLY A 511 53.83 -54.97 3.45
N GLY A 512 52.68 -55.45 3.95
CA GLY A 512 52.59 -55.98 5.32
C GLY A 512 51.59 -55.34 6.28
N PHE A 513 50.42 -55.97 6.39
CA PHE A 513 49.44 -55.90 7.48
C PHE A 513 50.04 -55.84 8.91
N ARG A 514 49.40 -55.09 9.82
CA ARG A 514 48.98 -55.61 11.15
C ARG A 514 47.93 -54.73 11.83
N GLN A 515 46.90 -55.39 12.36
CA GLN A 515 45.86 -54.84 13.21
C GLN A 515 46.41 -54.48 14.60
N GLY A 516 45.93 -53.37 15.16
CA GLY A 516 46.12 -53.02 16.57
C GLY A 516 45.03 -52.07 17.05
N ARG A 517 44.09 -52.59 17.84
CA ARG A 517 43.09 -51.80 18.58
C ARG A 517 43.80 -51.02 19.68
N PHE A 518 43.63 -49.70 19.71
CA PHE A 518 43.83 -48.90 20.92
C PHE A 518 42.69 -47.89 21.11
N ARG A 519 42.04 -47.98 22.27
CA ARG A 519 41.08 -47.00 22.80
C ARG A 519 41.88 -45.78 23.28
N VAL A 520 41.53 -44.58 22.82
CA VAL A 520 41.89 -43.33 23.49
C VAL A 520 40.67 -42.40 23.56
N ARG A 521 40.53 -41.78 24.74
CA ARG A 521 39.46 -40.91 25.20
C ARG A 521 39.36 -39.60 24.42
N ARG A 522 38.13 -39.07 24.38
CA ARG A 522 37.73 -37.71 23.99
C ARG A 522 38.64 -36.65 24.62
N SER A 523 39.28 -35.83 23.78
CA SER A 523 39.32 -34.36 23.91
C SER A 523 39.99 -33.74 22.68
N PHE A 524 39.63 -32.49 22.37
CA PHE A 524 40.20 -31.61 21.34
C PHE A 524 39.90 -31.91 19.86
N SER A 525 38.78 -31.34 19.38
CA SER A 525 38.59 -31.02 17.95
C SER A 525 37.73 -29.77 17.83
N HIS A 526 38.33 -28.60 18.09
CA HIS A 526 37.72 -27.31 17.77
C HIS A 526 38.78 -26.23 17.52
N LEU A 527 39.78 -26.51 16.67
CA LEU A 527 40.73 -25.46 16.22
C LEU A 527 41.39 -25.68 14.83
N LEU A 528 40.88 -26.57 13.98
CA LEU A 528 41.46 -26.81 12.64
C LEU A 528 40.39 -26.84 11.53
N LEU A 529 39.39 -25.97 11.61
CA LEU A 529 38.42 -25.75 10.52
C LEU A 529 38.11 -24.26 10.27
N LYS A 530 39.05 -23.37 10.59
CA LYS A 530 38.92 -21.91 10.35
C LYS A 530 40.04 -21.28 9.52
N LEU A 531 40.96 -22.07 8.95
CA LEU A 531 42.09 -21.54 8.17
C LEU A 531 42.16 -22.01 6.71
N SER A 532 41.08 -22.55 6.13
CA SER A 532 41.03 -22.88 4.69
C SER A 532 40.21 -21.90 3.82
N MET A 533 39.91 -20.70 4.32
CA MET A 533 39.17 -19.67 3.56
C MET A 533 39.93 -18.34 3.37
N GLN A 534 41.26 -18.37 3.46
CA GLN A 534 42.09 -17.23 3.02
C GLN A 534 42.82 -17.63 1.75
N GLY A 535 42.08 -17.58 0.64
CA GLY A 535 42.69 -17.59 -0.69
C GLY A 535 43.49 -16.30 -0.87
N PHE A 536 44.81 -16.41 -0.76
CA PHE A 536 45.74 -15.40 -1.24
C PHE A 536 45.59 -15.31 -2.76
N TRP A 537 44.96 -14.24 -3.23
CA TRP A 537 44.97 -13.85 -4.64
C TRP A 537 46.21 -12.99 -4.88
N PHE A 538 47.20 -13.53 -5.58
CA PHE A 538 48.17 -12.70 -6.29
C PHE A 538 47.48 -12.12 -7.53
N PRO A 539 47.58 -10.80 -7.80
CA PRO A 539 47.13 -10.28 -9.08
C PRO A 539 48.14 -10.73 -10.13
N GLY A 540 47.76 -11.70 -10.95
CA GLY A 540 48.42 -11.91 -12.24
C GLY A 540 48.19 -10.67 -13.11
N PRO A 541 49.21 -10.17 -13.83
CA PRO A 541 49.08 -8.99 -14.67
C PRO A 541 48.34 -9.41 -15.95
N ASN A 542 47.00 -9.41 -15.93
CA ASN A 542 46.09 -9.37 -17.09
C ASN A 542 44.65 -9.75 -16.65
N ILE A 543 43.98 -8.92 -15.85
CA ILE A 543 42.53 -9.09 -15.61
C ILE A 543 41.78 -7.89 -16.20
N VAL A 544 40.95 -8.24 -17.17
CA VAL A 544 40.35 -7.41 -18.22
C VAL A 544 39.17 -6.58 -17.68
N GLY A 545 39.07 -5.36 -18.19
CA GLY A 545 38.37 -4.23 -17.57
C GLY A 545 36.86 -4.34 -17.51
N VAL A 546 36.30 -3.80 -16.45
CA VAL A 546 34.87 -3.47 -16.30
C VAL A 546 34.57 -2.18 -17.08
N ASN A 547 33.35 -1.99 -17.58
CA ASN A 547 32.90 -0.67 -18.06
C ASN A 547 32.68 0.31 -16.90
N LEU A 548 33.81 0.82 -16.40
CA LEU A 548 33.90 1.73 -15.26
C LEU A 548 33.11 3.03 -15.51
N GLN A 549 33.03 3.49 -16.75
CA GLN A 549 32.29 4.68 -17.12
C GLN A 549 30.78 4.48 -16.91
N SER A 550 30.16 3.44 -17.46
CA SER A 550 28.74 3.17 -17.25
C SER A 550 28.36 2.93 -15.79
N LEU A 551 29.24 2.27 -15.03
CA LEU A 551 29.09 2.11 -13.58
C LEU A 551 29.01 3.47 -12.87
N GLN A 552 30.03 4.29 -13.06
CA GLN A 552 30.16 5.59 -12.39
C GLN A 552 29.03 6.53 -12.82
N ALA A 553 28.61 6.49 -14.08
CA ALA A 553 27.44 7.21 -14.57
C ALA A 553 26.14 6.79 -13.88
N THR A 554 25.95 5.48 -13.66
CA THR A 554 24.78 4.96 -12.95
C THR A 554 24.73 5.49 -11.51
N HIS A 555 25.89 5.58 -10.84
CA HIS A 555 26.01 6.17 -9.51
C HIS A 555 25.82 7.69 -9.49
N ALA A 556 26.31 8.41 -10.50
CA ALA A 556 26.17 9.86 -10.63
C ALA A 556 24.70 10.30 -10.62
N VAL A 557 23.87 9.66 -11.46
CA VAL A 557 22.42 9.94 -11.52
C VAL A 557 21.69 9.52 -10.25
N GLY A 558 22.27 8.61 -9.47
CA GLY A 558 21.79 8.28 -8.13
C GLY A 558 22.15 9.33 -7.07
N ASN A 559 22.76 10.46 -7.46
CA ASN A 559 23.28 11.51 -6.59
C ASN A 559 24.22 10.98 -5.49
N ARG A 560 25.03 9.96 -5.80
CA ARG A 560 26.01 9.46 -4.82
C ARG A 560 27.20 10.42 -4.76
N PRO A 561 27.67 10.79 -3.55
CA PRO A 561 28.89 11.58 -3.41
C PRO A 561 30.09 10.78 -3.93
N GLU A 562 31.03 11.50 -4.53
CA GLU A 562 32.27 10.92 -5.08
C GLU A 562 32.03 9.76 -6.05
N TRP A 563 30.95 9.82 -6.83
CA TRP A 563 30.53 8.73 -7.74
C TRP A 563 31.62 8.28 -8.71
N TRP A 564 32.55 9.17 -9.08
CA TRP A 564 33.72 8.89 -9.93
C TRP A 564 34.83 8.07 -9.24
N LYS A 565 34.75 7.83 -7.92
CA LYS A 565 35.68 6.95 -7.18
C LYS A 565 35.13 5.54 -6.98
N TRP A 566 33.91 5.27 -7.41
CA TRP A 566 33.30 3.95 -7.23
C TRP A 566 33.90 2.96 -8.22
N GLY A 567 34.51 1.91 -7.68
CA GLY A 567 34.94 0.72 -8.42
C GLY A 567 33.88 -0.37 -8.40
N MET A 568 33.96 -1.31 -9.34
CA MET A 568 33.04 -2.43 -9.42
C MET A 568 33.63 -3.70 -8.82
N LYS A 569 32.76 -4.57 -8.33
CA LYS A 569 33.14 -5.98 -8.13
C LYS A 569 33.24 -6.63 -9.51
N LEU A 570 34.32 -7.38 -9.74
CA LEU A 570 34.48 -8.20 -10.94
C LEU A 570 33.27 -9.14 -11.05
N ASP A 571 32.66 -9.17 -12.22
CA ASP A 571 31.57 -10.12 -12.46
C ASP A 571 32.15 -11.51 -12.75
N ASP A 572 31.73 -12.50 -11.97
CA ASP A 572 32.20 -13.89 -12.02
C ASP A 572 31.17 -14.83 -12.64
N SER A 573 30.03 -14.30 -13.10
CA SER A 573 28.89 -15.10 -13.55
C SER A 573 29.13 -15.94 -14.80
N GLN A 574 30.18 -15.65 -15.57
CA GLN A 574 30.45 -16.22 -16.91
C GLN A 574 29.30 -16.02 -17.91
N ILE A 575 28.31 -15.17 -17.60
CA ILE A 575 27.18 -14.89 -18.49
C ILE A 575 27.61 -13.80 -19.49
N PRO A 576 27.55 -14.06 -20.81
CA PRO A 576 27.83 -13.04 -21.82
C PRO A 576 26.94 -11.81 -21.64
N VAL A 577 27.51 -10.63 -21.91
CA VAL A 577 26.83 -9.33 -21.76
C VAL A 577 25.49 -9.30 -22.51
N GLN A 578 25.48 -9.76 -23.76
CA GLN A 578 24.27 -9.84 -24.58
C GLN A 578 23.18 -10.70 -23.93
N GLN A 579 23.57 -11.80 -23.30
CA GLN A 579 22.63 -12.70 -22.63
C GLN A 579 22.05 -12.04 -21.36
N LYS A 580 22.85 -11.27 -20.60
CA LYS A 580 22.34 -10.49 -19.46
C LYS A 580 21.34 -9.43 -19.91
N ILE A 581 21.62 -8.71 -20.99
CA ILE A 581 20.72 -7.70 -21.57
C ILE A 581 19.39 -8.35 -21.93
N MET A 582 19.42 -9.46 -22.68
CA MET A 582 18.21 -10.19 -23.08
C MET A 582 17.40 -10.66 -21.86
N MET A 583 18.06 -11.22 -20.84
CA MET A 583 17.40 -11.66 -19.60
C MET A 583 16.73 -10.49 -18.86
N LEU A 584 17.42 -9.36 -18.73
CA LEU A 584 16.89 -8.17 -18.09
C LEU A 584 15.72 -7.58 -18.89
N GLN A 585 15.84 -7.45 -20.21
CA GLN A 585 14.77 -6.94 -21.07
C GLN A 585 13.54 -7.85 -21.06
N ALA A 586 13.72 -9.17 -21.15
CA ALA A 586 12.64 -10.13 -21.07
C ALA A 586 11.91 -10.03 -19.72
N SER A 587 12.66 -10.06 -18.60
CA SER A 587 12.11 -9.90 -17.26
C SER A 587 11.36 -8.57 -17.09
N HIS A 588 11.88 -7.49 -17.68
CA HIS A 588 11.24 -6.18 -17.67
C HIS A 588 9.93 -6.13 -18.46
N GLN A 589 9.91 -6.74 -19.66
CA GLN A 589 8.75 -6.82 -20.54
C GLN A 589 7.67 -7.75 -19.98
N ASP A 590 8.06 -8.88 -19.38
CA ASP A 590 7.15 -9.84 -18.73
C ASP A 590 6.37 -9.18 -17.59
N GLN A 591 6.99 -8.20 -16.92
CA GLN A 591 6.36 -7.39 -15.90
C GLN A 591 5.57 -6.21 -16.44
N MET A 592 5.44 -6.07 -17.76
CA MET A 592 4.76 -4.96 -18.43
C MET A 592 5.26 -3.59 -17.98
N HIS A 593 6.58 -3.46 -17.77
CA HIS A 593 7.23 -2.27 -17.21
C HIS A 593 6.84 -1.92 -15.77
N LEU A 594 6.12 -2.80 -15.07
CA LEU A 594 5.77 -2.66 -13.65
C LEU A 594 6.90 -3.22 -12.76
N GLY A 595 7.00 -2.75 -11.52
CA GLY A 595 7.99 -3.25 -10.55
C GLY A 595 9.40 -2.66 -10.64
N GLY A 596 9.74 -1.99 -11.75
CA GLY A 596 11.01 -1.30 -11.94
C GLY A 596 12.22 -2.22 -11.69
N ARG A 597 13.26 -1.67 -11.07
CA ARG A 597 14.54 -2.40 -10.86
C ARG A 597 14.35 -3.64 -10.00
N GLU A 598 13.62 -3.50 -8.90
CA GLU A 598 13.47 -4.59 -7.93
C GLU A 598 12.59 -5.72 -8.45
N GLY A 599 11.59 -5.39 -9.28
CA GLY A 599 10.79 -6.37 -9.97
C GLY A 599 11.65 -7.25 -10.86
N MET A 600 12.47 -6.66 -11.74
CA MET A 600 13.34 -7.40 -12.65
C MET A 600 14.32 -8.32 -11.92
N VAL A 601 15.01 -7.78 -10.92
CA VAL A 601 16.01 -8.51 -10.11
C VAL A 601 15.36 -9.67 -9.36
N ARG A 602 14.17 -9.46 -8.78
CA ARG A 602 13.43 -10.51 -8.07
C ARG A 602 13.03 -11.65 -9.01
N ALA A 603 12.47 -11.34 -10.18
CA ALA A 603 12.09 -12.37 -11.15
C ALA A 603 13.29 -13.21 -11.60
N LEU A 604 14.43 -12.58 -11.91
CA LEU A 604 15.65 -13.31 -12.28
C LEU A 604 16.21 -14.15 -11.12
N HIS A 605 16.12 -13.66 -9.88
CA HIS A 605 16.46 -14.43 -8.70
C HIS A 605 15.58 -15.66 -8.50
N ASP A 606 14.26 -15.54 -8.75
CA ASP A 606 13.30 -16.64 -8.65
C ASP A 606 13.54 -17.72 -9.72
N GLU A 607 14.13 -17.33 -10.86
CA GLU A 607 14.63 -18.23 -11.91
C GLU A 607 16.01 -18.85 -11.60
N GLY A 608 16.62 -18.50 -10.46
CA GLY A 608 17.95 -18.96 -10.07
C GLY A 608 19.10 -18.28 -10.81
N LYS A 609 18.84 -17.18 -11.54
CA LYS A 609 19.88 -16.36 -12.18
C LYS A 609 20.44 -15.37 -11.17
N ARG A 610 21.77 -15.26 -11.11
CA ARG A 610 22.50 -14.36 -10.18
C ARG A 610 23.82 -13.91 -10.79
N TRP A 611 24.15 -12.64 -10.61
CA TRP A 611 25.48 -12.08 -10.86
C TRP A 611 25.71 -10.84 -10.00
N LEU A 612 26.97 -10.49 -9.74
CA LEU A 612 27.34 -9.56 -8.66
C LEU A 612 26.78 -8.13 -8.81
N ASN A 613 26.59 -7.68 -10.05
CA ASN A 613 26.18 -6.32 -10.38
C ASN A 613 24.78 -6.24 -11.03
N MET A 614 23.93 -7.25 -10.82
CA MET A 614 22.60 -7.34 -11.43
C MET A 614 21.72 -6.13 -11.15
N ASP A 615 21.75 -5.57 -9.93
CA ASP A 615 20.97 -4.37 -9.59
C ASP A 615 21.34 -3.15 -10.44
N LEU A 616 22.64 -3.01 -10.75
CA LEU A 616 23.16 -1.89 -11.54
C LEU A 616 22.83 -2.09 -13.01
N ASP A 617 23.00 -3.29 -13.53
CA ASP A 617 22.63 -3.63 -14.91
C ASP A 617 21.11 -3.47 -15.13
N ALA A 618 20.28 -3.90 -14.17
CA ALA A 618 18.83 -3.70 -14.22
C ALA A 618 18.46 -2.22 -14.23
N ALA A 619 19.11 -1.41 -13.38
CA ALA A 619 18.91 0.04 -13.38
C ALA A 619 19.35 0.70 -14.69
N TYR A 620 20.42 0.20 -15.31
CA TYR A 620 20.92 0.66 -16.60
C TYR A 620 19.93 0.35 -17.72
N VAL A 621 19.44 -0.89 -17.82
CA VAL A 621 18.43 -1.31 -18.82
C VAL A 621 17.13 -0.51 -18.69
N LEU A 622 16.64 -0.28 -17.47
CA LEU A 622 15.43 0.52 -17.25
C LEU A 622 15.52 1.94 -17.79
N ARG A 623 16.71 2.54 -17.73
CA ARG A 623 16.94 3.91 -18.19
C ARG A 623 17.10 4.02 -19.70
N HIS A 624 17.31 2.90 -20.38
CA HIS A 624 17.28 2.80 -21.84
C HIS A 624 15.89 2.37 -22.36
N CYS A 625 14.95 2.05 -21.47
CA CYS A 625 13.60 1.71 -21.86
C CYS A 625 12.79 2.98 -22.18
N SER A 626 12.43 3.16 -23.45
CA SER A 626 11.62 4.29 -23.93
C SER A 626 10.28 4.43 -23.19
N HIS A 627 9.61 3.31 -22.88
CA HIS A 627 8.35 3.32 -22.13
C HIS A 627 8.51 3.83 -20.70
N CYS A 628 9.54 3.37 -19.98
CA CYS A 628 9.83 3.83 -18.62
C CYS A 628 10.30 5.29 -18.59
N LEU A 629 11.06 5.72 -19.59
CA LEU A 629 11.45 7.13 -19.72
C LEU A 629 10.23 8.03 -19.96
N ALA A 630 9.32 7.63 -20.85
CA ALA A 630 8.11 8.41 -21.17
C ALA A 630 7.13 8.51 -19.99
N THR A 631 7.13 7.53 -19.09
CA THR A 631 6.23 7.47 -17.94
C THR A 631 6.85 7.96 -16.63
N SER A 632 8.17 8.20 -16.59
CA SER A 632 8.87 8.68 -15.41
C SER A 632 8.57 10.17 -15.15
N THR A 633 7.95 10.47 -14.01
CA THR A 633 7.74 11.85 -13.51
C THR A 633 9.01 12.48 -12.93
N ARG A 634 10.12 11.74 -12.83
CA ARG A 634 11.39 12.27 -12.30
C ARG A 634 12.11 13.11 -13.37
N GLY A 635 12.00 14.43 -13.26
CA GLY A 635 12.86 15.38 -13.96
C GLY A 635 12.20 16.28 -15.00
N VAL A 636 10.87 16.45 -15.00
CA VAL A 636 10.22 17.49 -15.80
C VAL A 636 10.32 18.82 -15.05
N ALA A 637 11.15 19.73 -15.56
CA ALA A 637 11.15 21.13 -15.15
C ALA A 637 9.81 21.78 -15.55
N GLU A 638 9.23 22.54 -14.61
CA GLU A 638 8.05 23.42 -14.71
C GLU A 638 6.97 23.09 -15.76
N PRO A 639 5.77 22.63 -15.36
CA PRO A 639 4.67 22.52 -16.31
C PRO A 639 4.09 23.92 -16.61
N ALA A 640 3.97 24.24 -17.90
CA ALA A 640 3.23 25.40 -18.38
C ALA A 640 1.77 25.43 -17.83
N PRO A 641 1.17 26.62 -17.63
CA PRO A 641 -0.20 26.75 -17.15
C PRO A 641 -1.15 26.04 -18.11
N ARG A 642 -1.92 25.06 -17.59
CA ARG A 642 -2.84 24.24 -18.38
C ARG A 642 -4.26 24.75 -18.24
N HIS A 643 -4.95 24.94 -19.35
CA HIS A 643 -6.40 25.17 -19.38
C HIS A 643 -7.19 23.96 -18.82
N LEU A 644 -8.35 24.23 -18.22
CA LEU A 644 -9.30 23.20 -17.78
C LEU A 644 -9.71 22.31 -18.98
N PRO A 645 -9.51 20.98 -18.93
CA PRO A 645 -10.03 20.11 -19.97
C PRO A 645 -11.56 20.05 -19.88
N ARG A 646 -12.23 20.14 -21.04
CA ARG A 646 -13.66 19.88 -21.16
C ARG A 646 -13.94 18.39 -20.93
N PRO A 647 -14.91 18.00 -20.10
CA PRO A 647 -15.33 16.60 -20.01
C PRO A 647 -15.80 16.11 -21.38
N MET A 648 -15.33 14.95 -21.83
CA MET A 648 -15.65 14.43 -23.16
C MET A 648 -17.02 13.71 -23.19
N ALA A 649 -17.59 13.33 -22.05
CA ALA A 649 -18.95 12.79 -21.94
C ALA A 649 -19.58 13.01 -20.55
N ALA A 650 -20.91 13.05 -20.48
CA ALA A 650 -21.64 13.04 -19.22
C ALA A 650 -21.55 11.64 -18.57
N GLY A 651 -20.89 11.54 -17.41
CA GLY A 651 -20.75 10.27 -16.67
C GLY A 651 -19.37 9.98 -16.08
N ASP A 652 -18.35 10.76 -16.42
CA ASP A 652 -17.01 10.60 -15.85
C ASP A 652 -17.03 10.98 -14.35
N ILE A 653 -16.80 10.00 -13.48
CA ILE A 653 -16.74 10.24 -12.03
C ILE A 653 -15.41 10.93 -11.71
N LEU A 654 -15.46 12.26 -11.66
CA LEU A 654 -14.40 13.09 -11.11
C LEU A 654 -14.58 13.15 -9.58
N GLY A 655 -13.64 12.58 -8.84
CA GLY A 655 -13.42 12.99 -7.46
C GLY A 655 -12.92 14.42 -7.45
N VAL A 656 -13.63 15.30 -6.77
CA VAL A 656 -13.22 16.70 -6.62
C VAL A 656 -12.81 16.93 -5.17
N ASP A 657 -11.62 17.47 -4.95
CA ASP A 657 -11.11 17.85 -3.63
C ASP A 657 -10.48 19.24 -3.69
N LEU A 658 -10.64 20.03 -2.62
CA LEU A 658 -10.01 21.34 -2.49
C LEU A 658 -8.97 21.25 -1.38
N LYS A 659 -7.71 21.54 -1.71
CA LYS A 659 -6.59 21.52 -0.76
C LYS A 659 -6.07 22.93 -0.54
N LYS A 660 -6.08 23.37 0.71
CA LYS A 660 -5.33 24.55 1.13
C LYS A 660 -3.85 24.21 1.19
N VAL A 661 -3.04 24.87 0.36
CA VAL A 661 -1.60 24.72 0.29
C VAL A 661 -0.95 25.92 0.98
N VAL A 662 0.01 25.67 1.86
CA VAL A 662 0.76 26.73 2.56
C VAL A 662 2.25 26.52 2.28
N PRO A 663 2.84 27.24 1.31
CA PRO A 663 4.28 27.13 1.06
C PRO A 663 5.10 27.75 2.22
N PRO A 664 6.36 27.32 2.42
CA PRO A 664 7.20 27.79 3.52
C PRO A 664 7.37 29.32 3.57
N ASP A 665 7.42 29.97 2.39
CA ASP A 665 7.72 31.39 2.24
C ASP A 665 6.61 32.16 1.48
N GLY A 666 5.39 31.63 1.39
CA GLY A 666 4.32 32.23 0.58
C GLY A 666 2.94 32.22 1.23
N ALA A 667 2.03 33.04 0.68
CA ALA A 667 0.65 33.11 1.14
C ALA A 667 -0.06 31.76 0.92
N PRO A 668 -0.97 31.35 1.82
CA PRO A 668 -1.74 30.14 1.63
C PRO A 668 -2.68 30.30 0.43
N TRP A 669 -2.74 29.28 -0.42
CA TRP A 669 -3.61 29.26 -1.60
C TRP A 669 -4.46 27.99 -1.69
N VAL A 670 -5.49 28.00 -2.53
CA VAL A 670 -6.43 26.88 -2.71
C VAL A 670 -6.18 26.15 -4.02
N MET A 671 -5.93 24.84 -3.91
CA MET A 671 -5.73 23.94 -5.04
C MET A 671 -6.98 23.10 -5.29
N LEU A 672 -7.53 23.13 -6.50
CA LEU A 672 -8.54 22.20 -6.97
C LEU A 672 -7.87 20.93 -7.48
N LEU A 673 -8.18 19.79 -6.86
CA LEU A 673 -7.79 18.48 -7.30
C LEU A 673 -8.97 17.80 -8.00
N LEU A 674 -8.77 17.39 -9.24
CA LEU A 674 -9.68 16.51 -9.96
C LEU A 674 -9.02 15.14 -10.08
N VAL A 675 -9.73 14.10 -9.65
CA VAL A 675 -9.31 12.71 -9.72
C VAL A 675 -10.27 11.99 -10.64
N ASP A 676 -9.79 11.52 -11.79
CA ASP A 676 -10.56 10.55 -12.55
C ASP A 676 -10.31 9.17 -11.93
N PHE A 677 -11.34 8.58 -11.33
CA PHE A 677 -11.22 7.28 -10.67
C PHE A 677 -11.09 6.11 -11.66
N ALA A 678 -11.51 6.29 -12.92
CA ALA A 678 -11.40 5.27 -13.96
C ALA A 678 -9.98 5.19 -14.54
N THR A 679 -9.34 6.34 -14.77
CA THR A 679 -7.97 6.41 -15.34
C THR A 679 -6.88 6.63 -14.28
N ASN A 680 -7.27 6.95 -13.05
CA ASN A 680 -6.38 7.30 -11.93
C ASN A 680 -5.47 8.51 -12.27
N ARG A 681 -5.92 9.38 -13.18
CA ARG A 681 -5.28 10.66 -13.50
C ARG A 681 -5.67 11.69 -12.46
N LEU A 682 -4.67 12.46 -12.02
CA LEU A 682 -4.82 13.56 -11.09
C LEU A 682 -4.52 14.86 -11.84
N TRP A 683 -5.44 15.80 -11.78
CA TRP A 683 -5.22 17.17 -12.22
C TRP A 683 -5.27 18.09 -11.00
N ALA A 684 -4.36 19.05 -10.97
CA ALA A 684 -4.25 20.04 -9.91
C ALA A 684 -4.30 21.43 -10.55
N PHE A 685 -5.16 22.30 -10.04
CA PHE A 685 -5.33 23.66 -10.52
C PHE A 685 -5.21 24.64 -9.36
N ASP A 686 -4.56 25.76 -9.62
CA ASP A 686 -4.53 26.90 -8.70
C ASP A 686 -5.81 27.71 -8.88
N MET A 687 -6.54 27.92 -7.78
CA MET A 687 -7.81 28.67 -7.77
C MET A 687 -7.62 30.15 -7.42
N ASP A 688 -6.42 30.59 -7.02
CA ASP A 688 -6.15 31.96 -6.55
C ASP A 688 -5.64 32.91 -7.64
N VAL A 689 -5.75 32.51 -8.91
CA VAL A 689 -5.42 33.43 -10.02
C VAL A 689 -6.64 34.30 -10.32
N ASP A 690 -6.70 35.48 -9.71
CA ASP A 690 -7.56 36.64 -10.04
C ASP A 690 -7.31 37.21 -11.46
N LYS A 691 -6.99 36.36 -12.44
CA LYS A 691 -7.10 36.70 -13.86
C LYS A 691 -8.43 36.18 -14.34
N LEU A 692 -9.45 37.01 -14.19
CA LEU A 692 -10.57 37.11 -15.13
C LEU A 692 -10.08 36.67 -16.52
N LEU A 693 -10.67 35.58 -17.01
CA LEU A 693 -10.58 35.20 -18.41
C LEU A 693 -11.03 36.42 -19.21
N GLY A 694 -10.08 37.10 -19.85
CA GLY A 694 -10.37 38.20 -20.74
C GLY A 694 -11.38 37.75 -21.78
N LEU A 695 -12.49 38.48 -21.83
CA LEU A 695 -13.23 38.68 -23.07
C LEU A 695 -12.30 39.49 -23.99
N GLU A 696 -11.69 38.80 -24.96
CA GLU A 696 -11.54 39.27 -26.34
C GLU A 696 -12.02 38.16 -27.28
#